data_AF-A0A925ZND4-F1
#
_entry.id   AF-A0A925ZND4-F1
#
_cell.length_a   1.000
_cell.length_b   1.000
_cell.length_c   1.000
_cell.angle_alpha   90.00
_cell.angle_beta   90.00
_cell.angle_gamma   90.00
#
_symmetry.space_group_name_H-M   'P 1'
#
loop_
_entity.id
_entity.type
_entity.pdbx_description
1 polymer ?
#
loop_
_entity_poly.entity_id
_entity_poly.type
_entity_poly.pdbx_seq_one_letter_code
_entity_poly.pdbx_strand_id
1 'polypeptide(L)'
;MWSRLHTWLGDFELVRNDRVPGAMSPQEAKLLLRTVAQDGLHRDALRGLWSDLGGLGDREPRLDLERLLAAVELGRLAVVPLVRPLLDVEPLPSVRLADLAGHAASEQRTEQAASTTFEIRVVDELDVGLVGAAVRFTHEGFPYDAVTDGNGVARLETTGVGFASVVVARPDELRDELAARWATIREGEQVQPAPDVTVRHLSGELALGAELVAKTPHTISIHPDVVLARLLGFHFDTGATFLLPTAIPNIRAVRELYEAHGGSDLLIVGHADAAEERAYATALALERAEITRAYLGEDVESWLVRYDAGGSVGRTWGQGEDKLMLRSLPDYPDKPVDEHDVRWFQRTRGLAVDSIAGPQTRRALVGEYMALDGTTLPGDITVDVHSCGDAFPLPEAPLDEQSAADRHSHQEHRRVELLFFADGLGVLPPPAGATSSAGSIEYPEWIRRARRVVDLSAEGSTKEVTMLEMADALFRTDSCVIAPEGEDPSGNREHPSLHTIGIVATALRFTEAHPDKQVLVAGHCDTTGAVEYNQTLSEQRAAVGLALLLGQRDEFVTKCSGRHCVADYKQILSWVVRAFDPTALVVPFDCDPGVIDDVAYTGVEPVRRFQSAYNSNIAVLEGPAGEQAVDGVMGPATWGAMFDCYEHALRLELEVDAGELARLRAAVQFVDDEHRSLGFSEHHPVDNLGRENFASQANRRVEILFFDEGEAPDLGLSAAAPEMSEIYLPGRYQRRVLDPALSRNVVALRLCTQQGDPIPGARYTVTMGRDVSTGEADDEGIAVLHIPSEVASFVVDWIDPAPADGATAEFTREVLVDLDEGDEADHRRLTNLGYLQDTLGEQLAEFRAEFGRPSSVSDAELRVEVRHWHDGGERPQPTQVAA
;
A
#
# COMPACT_ATOMS: atom_id res chain seq x y z
N MET A 1 26.13 33.77 2.06
CA MET A 1 25.93 32.59 1.18
C MET A 1 26.85 31.43 1.58
N TRP A 2 28.15 31.63 1.79
CA TRP A 2 29.08 30.56 2.21
C TRP A 2 29.13 30.25 3.73
N SER A 3 28.66 31.17 4.60
CA SER A 3 28.76 30.99 6.05
C SER A 3 27.77 29.98 6.66
N ARG A 4 26.85 29.40 5.88
CA ARG A 4 25.86 28.41 6.35
C ARG A 4 26.24 26.95 6.04
N LEU A 5 27.29 26.72 5.23
CA LEU A 5 27.82 25.39 4.93
C LEU A 5 28.72 24.83 6.05
N HIS A 6 29.27 25.70 6.90
CA HIS A 6 30.23 25.33 7.96
C HIS A 6 29.63 24.47 9.08
N THR A 7 28.32 24.49 9.27
CA THR A 7 27.66 23.67 10.32
C THR A 7 27.51 22.20 9.90
N TRP A 8 27.62 21.88 8.61
CA TRP A 8 27.28 20.55 8.05
C TRP A 8 28.48 19.66 7.75
N LEU A 9 29.61 20.26 7.39
CA LEU A 9 30.84 19.57 6.99
C LEU A 9 31.91 19.57 8.11
N GLY A 10 31.62 20.17 9.27
CA GLY A 10 32.58 20.33 10.36
C GLY A 10 33.80 21.15 9.92
N ASP A 11 34.97 20.52 9.91
CA ASP A 11 36.25 21.15 9.52
C ASP A 11 36.46 21.20 8.00
N PHE A 12 35.43 20.95 7.19
CA PHE A 12 35.54 20.89 5.73
C PHE A 12 34.58 21.86 5.02
N GLU A 13 34.91 22.25 3.78
CA GLU A 13 34.06 23.08 2.93
C GLU A 13 34.05 22.56 1.48
N LEU A 14 32.97 22.85 0.76
CA LEU A 14 32.73 22.35 -0.60
C LEU A 14 33.02 23.45 -1.63
N VAL A 15 34.16 23.40 -2.31
CA VAL A 15 34.61 24.46 -3.22
C VAL A 15 34.47 24.08 -4.68
N ARG A 16 34.32 25.07 -5.58
CA ARG A 16 34.49 24.83 -7.03
C ARG A 16 35.93 24.42 -7.31
N ASN A 17 36.10 23.34 -8.06
CA ASN A 17 37.39 22.68 -8.17
C ASN A 17 38.36 23.43 -9.10
N ASP A 18 39.14 24.33 -8.53
CA ASP A 18 40.24 25.05 -9.21
C ASP A 18 41.63 24.43 -8.90
N ARG A 19 41.70 23.13 -8.56
CA ARG A 19 42.91 22.43 -8.05
C ARG A 19 43.46 23.06 -6.76
N VAL A 20 42.66 23.01 -5.71
CA VAL A 20 43.05 23.46 -4.38
C VAL A 20 43.95 22.40 -3.70
N PRO A 21 45.15 22.75 -3.21
CA PRO A 21 46.00 21.83 -2.45
C PRO A 21 45.31 21.34 -1.18
N GLY A 22 45.32 20.03 -0.92
CA GLY A 22 44.70 19.43 0.28
C GLY A 22 43.23 19.00 0.13
N ALA A 23 42.68 19.03 -1.08
CA ALA A 23 41.35 18.48 -1.35
C ALA A 23 41.30 16.96 -1.08
N MET A 24 40.21 16.51 -0.47
CA MET A 24 39.90 15.08 -0.32
C MET A 24 39.84 14.41 -1.69
N SER A 25 40.15 13.10 -1.72
CA SER A 25 39.89 12.31 -2.90
C SER A 25 38.38 12.26 -3.21
N PRO A 26 37.98 12.08 -4.48
CA PRO A 26 36.57 11.97 -4.83
C PRO A 26 35.83 10.86 -4.07
N GLN A 27 36.52 9.78 -3.70
CA GLN A 27 35.93 8.67 -2.93
C GLN A 27 35.65 9.06 -1.48
N GLU A 28 36.58 9.77 -0.82
CA GLU A 28 36.40 10.27 0.56
C GLU A 28 35.32 11.35 0.62
N ALA A 29 35.31 12.26 -0.36
CA ALA A 29 34.28 13.29 -0.48
C ALA A 29 32.87 12.69 -0.67
N LYS A 30 32.74 11.64 -1.49
CA LYS A 30 31.47 10.93 -1.68
C LYS A 30 31.01 10.23 -0.41
N LEU A 31 31.93 9.59 0.32
CA LEU A 31 31.62 8.92 1.58
C LEU A 31 31.09 9.91 2.61
N LEU A 32 31.79 11.04 2.80
CA LEU A 32 31.36 12.10 3.71
C LEU A 32 29.98 12.67 3.34
N LEU A 33 29.72 12.94 2.05
CA LEU A 33 28.43 13.46 1.60
C LEU A 33 27.29 12.46 1.79
N ARG A 34 27.54 11.16 1.60
CA ARG A 34 26.57 10.09 1.87
C ARG A 34 26.28 9.96 3.36
N THR A 35 27.32 10.03 4.21
CA THR A 35 27.18 9.99 5.66
C THR A 35 26.35 11.16 6.18
N VAL A 36 26.61 12.38 5.68
CA VAL A 36 25.83 13.58 6.05
C VAL A 36 24.38 13.50 5.57
N ALA A 37 24.11 12.87 4.42
CA ALA A 37 22.75 12.72 3.89
C ALA A 37 21.91 11.64 4.61
N GLN A 38 22.54 10.74 5.36
CA GLN A 38 21.89 9.65 6.09
C GLN A 38 21.44 10.04 7.51
N ASP A 39 21.81 11.23 7.99
CA ASP A 39 21.44 11.73 9.31
C ASP A 39 20.13 12.55 9.25
N GLY A 40 19.13 12.14 10.06
CA GLY A 40 17.72 12.53 9.95
C GLY A 40 17.42 14.01 10.24
N LEU A 41 18.32 14.73 10.92
CA LEU A 41 18.20 16.16 11.23
C LEU A 41 18.32 17.10 10.02
N HIS A 42 18.74 16.59 8.85
CA HIS A 42 19.24 17.44 7.76
C HIS A 42 18.40 17.46 6.47
N ARG A 43 17.26 16.75 6.40
CA ARG A 43 16.35 16.77 5.23
C ARG A 43 15.64 18.12 5.01
N ASP A 44 15.17 18.77 6.08
CA ASP A 44 14.46 20.05 5.98
C ASP A 44 15.39 21.23 5.66
N ALA A 45 16.66 21.14 6.07
CA ALA A 45 17.68 22.14 5.80
C ALA A 45 18.13 22.15 4.32
N LEU A 46 18.12 20.98 3.66
CA LEU A 46 18.36 20.86 2.22
C LEU A 46 17.22 21.49 1.41
N ARG A 47 15.97 21.33 1.86
CA ARG A 47 14.77 21.93 1.25
C ARG A 47 14.83 23.47 1.25
N GLY A 48 15.34 24.07 2.34
CA GLY A 48 15.51 25.53 2.47
C GLY A 48 16.64 26.13 1.61
N LEU A 49 17.73 25.40 1.38
CA LEU A 49 18.87 25.89 0.57
C LEU A 49 18.50 26.04 -0.92
N TRP A 50 17.57 25.22 -1.41
CA TRP A 50 17.20 25.15 -2.83
C TRP A 50 16.10 26.15 -3.22
N SER A 51 15.20 26.51 -2.30
CA SER A 51 14.28 27.65 -2.46
C SER A 51 15.03 28.95 -2.80
N ASP A 52 16.22 29.15 -2.21
CA ASP A 52 17.05 30.34 -2.39
C ASP A 52 17.95 30.28 -3.65
N LEU A 53 18.08 29.12 -4.30
CA LEU A 53 18.91 28.92 -5.51
C LEU A 53 18.14 29.11 -6.83
N GLY A 54 16.84 29.40 -6.77
CA GLY A 54 16.06 29.93 -7.89
C GLY A 54 15.75 28.91 -8.99
N GLY A 55 14.63 28.22 -8.82
CA GLY A 55 13.82 27.67 -9.90
C GLY A 55 14.21 26.27 -10.38
N LEU A 56 13.52 25.26 -9.85
CA LEU A 56 13.04 24.03 -10.49
C LEU A 56 12.18 23.31 -9.43
N GLY A 57 10.90 23.03 -9.77
CA GLY A 57 9.84 22.66 -8.83
C GLY A 57 9.96 21.29 -8.15
N ASP A 58 8.98 21.02 -7.28
CA ASP A 58 8.81 19.86 -6.39
C ASP A 58 9.29 18.52 -6.97
N ARG A 59 10.52 18.11 -6.65
CA ARG A 59 11.08 16.80 -6.99
C ARG A 59 11.86 16.18 -5.84
N GLU A 60 11.95 14.85 -5.87
CA GLU A 60 12.43 13.98 -4.81
C GLU A 60 13.90 14.21 -4.36
N PRO A 61 14.19 14.26 -3.05
CA PRO A 61 15.54 14.47 -2.48
C PRO A 61 16.63 13.47 -2.92
N ARG A 62 16.24 12.28 -3.37
CA ARG A 62 17.17 11.21 -3.80
C ARG A 62 17.90 11.57 -5.10
N LEU A 63 17.24 12.27 -6.02
CA LEU A 63 17.80 12.66 -7.32
C LEU A 63 18.93 13.71 -7.17
N ASP A 64 18.97 14.43 -6.05
CA ASP A 64 19.86 15.57 -5.81
C ASP A 64 21.19 15.21 -5.13
N LEU A 65 21.21 14.18 -4.27
CA LEU A 65 22.46 13.61 -3.75
C LEU A 65 23.29 13.02 -4.90
N GLU A 66 22.66 12.28 -5.80
CA GLU A 66 23.34 11.68 -6.96
C GLU A 66 23.98 12.73 -7.88
N ARG A 67 23.39 13.93 -8.00
CA ARG A 67 23.97 15.03 -8.76
C ARG A 67 25.18 15.68 -8.07
N LEU A 68 25.16 15.81 -6.74
CA LEU A 68 26.30 16.27 -5.95
C LEU A 68 27.47 15.27 -6.03
N LEU A 69 27.17 13.98 -5.88
CA LEU A 69 28.13 12.90 -6.03
C LEU A 69 28.71 12.87 -7.44
N ALA A 70 27.88 13.07 -8.47
CA ALA A 70 28.31 13.18 -9.86
C ALA A 70 29.17 14.43 -10.11
N ALA A 71 28.87 15.56 -9.47
CA ALA A 71 29.68 16.78 -9.61
C ALA A 71 31.07 16.65 -8.96
N VAL A 72 31.18 15.92 -7.84
CA VAL A 72 32.46 15.55 -7.22
C VAL A 72 33.23 14.55 -8.10
N GLU A 73 32.53 13.56 -8.67
CA GLU A 73 33.13 12.56 -9.56
C GLU A 73 33.64 13.15 -10.88
N LEU A 74 32.90 14.09 -11.45
CA LEU A 74 33.28 14.87 -12.62
C LEU A 74 34.34 15.94 -12.30
N GLY A 75 34.80 16.02 -11.05
CA GLY A 75 35.82 16.96 -10.61
C GLY A 75 35.40 18.42 -10.74
N ARG A 76 34.10 18.72 -10.71
CA ARG A 76 33.56 20.11 -10.74
C ARG A 76 33.53 20.74 -9.35
N LEU A 77 33.41 19.89 -8.32
CA LEU A 77 33.43 20.27 -6.91
C LEU A 77 34.49 19.46 -6.17
N ALA A 78 35.11 20.08 -5.17
CA ALA A 78 36.10 19.45 -4.30
C ALA A 78 35.75 19.74 -2.84
N VAL A 79 36.06 18.81 -1.94
CA VAL A 79 35.91 19.01 -0.49
C VAL A 79 37.29 19.28 0.09
N VAL A 80 37.46 20.41 0.77
CA VAL A 80 38.76 20.85 1.30
C VAL A 80 38.68 21.12 2.80
N PRO A 81 39.77 20.95 3.56
CA PRO A 81 39.85 21.39 4.95
C PRO A 81 39.72 22.91 5.07
N LEU A 82 38.92 23.36 6.02
CA LEU A 82 38.70 24.76 6.32
C LEU A 82 39.93 25.38 6.98
N VAL A 83 40.70 26.18 6.25
CA VAL A 83 41.86 26.91 6.79
C VAL A 83 41.39 28.21 7.44
N ARG A 84 41.40 28.28 8.78
CA ARG A 84 41.16 29.53 9.52
C ARG A 84 42.45 30.37 9.54
N PRO A 85 42.44 31.67 9.17
CA PRO A 85 43.62 32.50 9.31
C PRO A 85 43.95 32.69 10.80
N LEU A 86 45.16 32.28 11.19
CA LEU A 86 45.76 32.64 12.46
C LEU A 86 46.02 34.15 12.48
N LEU A 87 45.57 34.83 13.55
CA LEU A 87 46.01 36.19 13.85
C LEU A 87 47.48 36.12 14.28
N ASP A 88 48.39 36.64 13.46
CA ASP A 88 49.78 36.84 13.82
C ASP A 88 49.87 37.90 14.94
N VAL A 89 50.34 37.48 16.12
CA VAL A 89 50.83 38.40 17.15
C VAL A 89 52.35 38.38 17.08
N GLU A 90 52.95 39.48 16.61
CA GLU A 90 54.42 39.62 16.60
C GLU A 90 55.01 39.54 18.02
N PRO A 91 56.14 38.83 18.21
CA PRO A 91 56.83 38.80 19.48
C PRO A 91 57.60 40.12 19.71
N LEU A 92 57.32 40.79 20.83
CA LEU A 92 58.15 41.90 21.30
C LEU A 92 59.59 41.43 21.63
N PRO A 93 60.62 42.26 21.40
CA PRO A 93 62.01 41.87 21.61
C PRO A 93 62.33 41.63 23.09
N SER A 94 63.14 40.60 23.33
CA SER A 94 63.62 40.17 24.63
C SER A 94 64.34 41.29 25.41
N VAL A 95 63.74 41.75 26.50
CA VAL A 95 64.41 42.56 27.53
C VAL A 95 65.16 41.61 28.46
N ARG A 96 66.45 41.91 28.73
CA ARG A 96 67.26 41.11 29.66
C ARG A 96 66.82 41.37 31.10
N LEU A 97 66.74 40.31 31.91
CA LEU A 97 66.35 40.34 33.33
C LEU A 97 67.21 41.22 34.26
N ALA A 98 68.23 41.93 33.74
CA ALA A 98 69.10 42.81 34.51
C ALA A 98 68.58 44.27 34.59
N ASP A 99 67.57 44.65 33.80
CA ASP A 99 67.09 46.05 33.71
C ASP A 99 65.84 46.36 34.56
N LEU A 100 65.36 45.41 35.38
CA LEU A 100 64.17 45.58 36.24
C LEU A 100 64.50 45.81 37.73
N ALA A 101 65.76 46.12 38.06
CA ALA A 101 66.14 46.54 39.40
C ALA A 101 65.84 48.04 39.59
N GLY A 102 64.64 48.33 40.07
CA GLY A 102 64.29 49.62 40.63
C GLY A 102 63.05 50.21 39.99
N HIS A 103 61.90 49.95 40.60
CA HIS A 103 60.93 50.96 41.05
C HIS A 103 60.07 50.27 42.11
N ALA A 104 60.48 50.46 43.35
CA ALA A 104 59.65 50.19 44.51
C ALA A 104 58.55 51.25 44.60
N ALA A 105 57.30 50.82 44.76
CA ALA A 105 56.37 51.24 45.82
C ALA A 105 54.89 51.16 45.38
N SER A 106 54.09 50.48 46.20
CA SER A 106 52.62 50.51 46.35
C SER A 106 51.79 50.10 45.12
N GLU A 107 50.85 49.17 45.15
CA GLU A 107 49.92 48.78 46.21
C GLU A 107 49.64 47.26 46.15
N GLN A 108 49.55 46.63 47.32
CA GLN A 108 49.00 45.28 47.45
C GLN A 108 47.49 45.33 47.15
N ARG A 109 47.08 44.77 46.01
CA ARG A 109 45.73 44.19 45.86
C ARG A 109 45.85 42.68 45.82
N THR A 110 45.42 42.05 46.90
CA THR A 110 45.05 40.65 46.96
C THR A 110 43.85 40.44 46.04
N GLU A 111 44.07 40.08 44.78
CA GLU A 111 43.01 39.50 43.95
C GLU A 111 42.79 38.06 44.43
N GLN A 112 41.68 37.85 45.15
CA GLN A 112 41.14 36.52 45.41
C GLN A 112 40.92 35.84 44.05
N ALA A 113 41.59 34.72 43.81
CA ALA A 113 41.32 33.86 42.66
C ALA A 113 39.81 33.57 42.63
N ALA A 114 39.13 34.00 41.57
CA ALA A 114 37.69 33.83 41.45
C ALA A 114 37.37 32.32 41.42
N SER A 115 36.58 31.85 42.39
CA SER A 115 36.08 30.48 42.41
C SER A 115 35.22 30.24 41.16
N THR A 116 35.47 29.11 40.52
CA THR A 116 34.76 28.64 39.34
C THR A 116 34.06 27.34 39.71
N THR A 117 32.76 27.28 39.45
CA THR A 117 31.92 26.13 39.80
C THR A 117 31.46 25.43 38.53
N PHE A 118 31.57 24.11 38.52
CA PHE A 118 30.93 23.23 37.54
C PHE A 118 29.77 22.52 38.24
N GLU A 119 28.61 22.49 37.60
CA GLU A 119 27.41 21.83 38.11
C GLU A 119 26.90 20.83 37.07
N ILE A 120 26.71 19.58 37.49
CA ILE A 120 26.08 18.55 36.68
C ILE A 120 24.82 18.06 37.39
N ARG A 121 23.74 17.89 36.65
CA ARG A 121 22.54 17.19 37.09
C ARG A 121 22.43 15.87 36.33
N VAL A 122 22.30 14.76 37.03
CA VAL A 122 22.10 13.43 36.44
C VAL A 122 20.64 13.02 36.71
N VAL A 123 19.88 12.80 35.64
CA VAL A 123 18.44 12.53 35.68
C VAL A 123 18.09 11.31 34.83
N ASP A 124 16.89 10.78 35.01
CA ASP A 124 16.30 9.79 34.11
C ASP A 124 15.67 10.46 32.87
N GLU A 125 14.93 9.68 32.07
CA GLU A 125 14.31 10.12 30.84
C GLU A 125 13.17 11.13 31.02
N LEU A 126 12.67 11.32 32.25
CA LEU A 126 11.56 12.24 32.59
C LEU A 126 12.00 13.39 33.51
N ASP A 127 13.29 13.73 33.49
CA ASP A 127 13.91 14.78 34.31
C ASP A 127 13.85 14.53 35.84
N VAL A 128 13.74 13.28 36.27
CA VAL A 128 13.77 12.94 37.70
C VAL A 128 15.20 12.60 38.13
N GLY A 129 15.73 13.34 39.10
CA GLY A 129 17.10 13.19 39.61
C GLY A 129 17.45 11.77 40.05
N LEU A 130 18.66 11.31 39.70
CA LEU A 130 19.23 10.05 40.15
C LEU A 130 20.13 10.32 41.35
N VAL A 131 19.76 9.78 42.52
CA VAL A 131 20.41 10.09 43.80
C VAL A 131 21.60 9.17 44.03
N GLY A 132 22.73 9.72 44.46
CA GLY A 132 23.93 8.92 44.77
C GLY A 132 24.68 8.40 43.56
N ALA A 133 24.37 8.88 42.35
CA ALA A 133 25.11 8.56 41.13
C ALA A 133 26.56 9.01 41.26
N ALA A 134 27.50 8.06 41.16
CA ALA A 134 28.92 8.34 41.21
C ALA A 134 29.36 9.05 39.92
N VAL A 135 29.87 10.28 40.05
CA VAL A 135 30.40 11.07 38.93
C VAL A 135 31.87 11.38 39.15
N ARG A 136 32.62 11.45 38.05
CA ARG A 136 34.03 11.85 38.04
C ARG A 136 34.20 13.04 37.12
N PHE A 137 34.54 14.19 37.70
CA PHE A 137 34.99 15.35 36.94
C PHE A 137 36.46 15.17 36.59
N THR A 138 36.85 15.54 35.37
CA THR A 138 38.25 15.61 34.97
C THR A 138 38.57 17.03 34.57
N HIS A 139 39.56 17.60 35.24
CA HIS A 139 40.01 18.96 35.00
C HIS A 139 41.54 19.01 35.04
N GLU A 140 42.17 19.59 34.00
CA GLU A 140 43.64 19.60 33.84
C GLU A 140 44.30 18.21 33.94
N GLY A 141 43.56 17.15 33.58
CA GLY A 141 43.99 15.76 33.70
C GLY A 141 43.91 15.18 35.12
N PHE A 142 43.41 15.94 36.09
CA PHE A 142 43.17 15.48 37.47
C PHE A 142 41.72 15.04 37.66
N PRO A 143 41.47 13.82 38.19
CA PRO A 143 40.13 13.32 38.47
C PRO A 143 39.63 13.78 39.84
N TYR A 144 38.34 14.11 39.92
CA TYR A 144 37.62 14.47 41.13
C TYR A 144 36.31 13.69 41.20
N ASP A 145 36.18 12.81 42.21
CA ASP A 145 34.99 11.99 42.40
C ASP A 145 33.97 12.73 43.29
N ALA A 146 32.69 12.66 42.90
CA ALA A 146 31.56 13.20 43.64
C ALA A 146 30.34 12.27 43.49
N VAL A 147 29.31 12.51 44.29
CA VAL A 147 28.02 11.82 44.19
C VAL A 147 26.90 12.84 44.08
N THR A 148 25.85 12.50 43.34
CA THR A 148 24.68 13.37 43.19
C THR A 148 23.83 13.43 44.45
N ASP A 149 23.25 14.60 44.72
CA ASP A 149 22.33 14.83 45.83
C ASP A 149 20.89 14.36 45.53
N GLY A 150 19.95 14.71 46.41
CA GLY A 150 18.52 14.35 46.26
C GLY A 150 17.82 14.90 45.01
N ASN A 151 18.41 15.89 44.33
CA ASN A 151 17.91 16.44 43.06
C ASN A 151 18.70 15.93 41.86
N GLY A 152 19.61 14.97 42.05
CA GLY A 152 20.52 14.49 41.03
C GLY A 152 21.72 15.41 40.77
N VAL A 153 22.01 16.38 41.64
CA VAL A 153 23.04 17.40 41.38
C VAL A 153 24.37 17.05 42.03
N ALA A 154 25.48 17.18 41.29
CA ALA A 154 26.84 17.16 41.79
C ALA A 154 27.60 18.43 41.37
N ARG A 155 28.50 18.92 42.21
CA ARG A 155 29.24 20.17 41.98
C ARG A 155 30.73 19.99 42.20
N LEU A 156 31.53 20.70 41.42
CA LEU A 156 32.97 20.86 41.61
C LEU A 156 33.31 22.36 41.71
N GLU A 157 33.98 22.74 42.79
CA GLU A 157 34.56 24.08 42.94
C GLU A 157 36.06 24.04 42.66
N THR A 158 36.53 24.88 41.74
CA THR A 158 37.95 25.03 41.37
C THR A 158 38.27 26.52 41.12
N THR A 159 39.48 26.85 40.70
CA THR A 159 39.91 28.24 40.43
C THR A 159 40.58 28.37 39.07
N GLY A 160 40.17 29.36 38.26
CA GLY A 160 40.93 29.83 37.11
C GLY A 160 40.67 29.17 35.75
N VAL A 161 39.58 28.40 35.59
CA VAL A 161 39.36 27.52 34.41
C VAL A 161 37.94 27.59 33.87
N GLY A 162 37.77 27.46 32.55
CA GLY A 162 36.49 27.65 31.87
C GLY A 162 35.75 26.36 31.49
N PHE A 163 36.41 25.20 31.53
CA PHE A 163 35.89 23.92 31.05
C PHE A 163 36.36 22.73 31.90
N ALA A 164 35.55 21.68 31.94
CA ALA A 164 35.85 20.39 32.56
C ALA A 164 35.04 19.29 31.85
N SER A 165 35.46 18.03 31.92
CA SER A 165 34.63 16.91 31.48
C SER A 165 34.08 16.16 32.69
N VAL A 166 32.94 15.50 32.54
CA VAL A 166 32.36 14.65 33.58
C VAL A 166 31.89 13.33 32.99
N VAL A 167 32.08 12.25 33.74
CA VAL A 167 31.55 10.92 33.43
C VAL A 167 30.82 10.36 34.64
N VAL A 168 29.73 9.63 34.41
CA VAL A 168 29.17 8.72 35.43
C VAL A 168 30.17 7.58 35.58
N ALA A 169 30.83 7.54 36.74
CA ALA A 169 31.97 6.66 36.99
C ALA A 169 31.55 5.19 37.14
N ARG A 170 30.29 4.95 37.53
CA ARG A 170 29.74 3.60 37.76
C ARG A 170 28.31 3.49 37.21
N PRO A 171 28.13 3.49 35.87
CA PRO A 171 26.81 3.37 35.24
C PRO A 171 26.03 2.12 35.70
N ASP A 172 26.75 1.03 35.94
CA ASP A 172 26.15 -0.25 36.38
C ASP A 172 25.41 -0.13 37.72
N GLU A 173 25.86 0.74 38.64
CA GLU A 173 25.18 0.96 39.93
C GLU A 173 23.81 1.64 39.78
N LEU A 174 23.55 2.26 38.61
CA LEU A 174 22.27 2.91 38.30
C LEU A 174 21.26 1.94 37.67
N ARG A 175 21.68 0.74 37.25
CA ARG A 175 20.82 -0.21 36.52
C ARG A 175 19.57 -0.58 37.29
N ASP A 176 19.69 -0.97 38.56
CA ASP A 176 18.53 -1.42 39.35
C ASP A 176 17.50 -0.30 39.56
N GLU A 177 17.96 0.93 39.82
CA GLU A 177 17.09 2.08 40.00
C GLU A 177 16.38 2.47 38.71
N LEU A 178 17.12 2.53 37.59
CA LEU A 178 16.56 2.84 36.28
C LEU A 178 15.62 1.74 35.78
N ALA A 179 15.96 0.47 35.98
CA ALA A 179 15.10 -0.67 35.66
C ALA A 179 13.78 -0.61 36.43
N ALA A 180 13.82 -0.30 37.73
CA ALA A 180 12.62 -0.14 38.55
C ALA A 180 11.72 1.01 38.05
N ARG A 181 12.33 2.11 37.58
CA ARG A 181 11.60 3.25 36.98
C ARG A 181 10.99 2.87 35.64
N TRP A 182 11.73 2.19 34.77
CA TRP A 182 11.32 1.80 33.42
C TRP A 182 10.34 0.61 33.39
N ALA A 183 10.30 -0.20 34.44
CA ALA A 183 9.30 -1.25 34.62
C ALA A 183 7.86 -0.70 34.75
N THR A 184 7.71 0.58 35.10
CA THR A 184 6.42 1.26 35.16
C THR A 184 6.29 2.29 34.05
N ILE A 185 5.10 2.40 33.46
CA ILE A 185 4.77 3.46 32.51
C ILE A 185 4.48 4.73 33.31
N ARG A 186 5.24 5.79 33.06
CA ARG A 186 5.17 7.05 33.80
C ARG A 186 4.76 8.17 32.84
N GLU A 187 3.85 9.03 33.29
CA GLU A 187 3.43 10.20 32.51
C GLU A 187 4.54 11.25 32.44
N GLY A 188 4.74 11.85 31.27
CA GLY A 188 5.72 12.90 31.04
C GLY A 188 6.32 12.84 29.65
N GLU A 189 6.89 13.96 29.22
CA GLU A 189 7.67 14.04 27.98
C GLU A 189 9.11 13.61 28.24
N GLN A 190 9.70 12.88 27.28
CA GLN A 190 11.11 12.52 27.35
C GLN A 190 11.98 13.76 27.22
N VAL A 191 13.03 13.83 28.05
CA VAL A 191 14.05 14.88 27.97
C VAL A 191 14.67 14.88 26.57
N GLN A 192 14.68 16.04 25.93
CA GLN A 192 15.24 16.22 24.59
C GLN A 192 16.66 16.77 24.68
N PRO A 193 17.56 16.43 23.73
CA PRO A 193 18.90 16.99 23.69
C PRO A 193 18.87 18.51 23.47
N ALA A 194 19.69 19.25 24.22
CA ALA A 194 19.80 20.70 24.19
C ALA A 194 21.26 21.13 24.46
N PRO A 195 21.65 22.41 24.27
CA PRO A 195 23.02 22.84 24.49
C PRO A 195 23.59 22.52 25.89
N ASP A 196 22.74 22.52 26.90
CA ASP A 196 23.01 22.22 28.31
C ASP A 196 22.44 20.85 28.75
N VAL A 197 21.98 20.02 27.82
CA VAL A 197 21.37 18.71 28.09
C VAL A 197 21.95 17.65 27.16
N THR A 198 22.63 16.68 27.75
CA THR A 198 23.18 15.52 27.06
C THR A 198 22.33 14.29 27.35
N VAL A 199 21.62 13.79 26.34
CA VAL A 199 20.92 12.51 26.42
C VAL A 199 21.92 11.37 26.17
N ARG A 200 21.88 10.36 27.02
CA ARG A 200 22.67 9.13 26.92
C ARG A 200 21.76 7.93 27.09
N HIS A 201 22.10 6.82 26.45
CA HIS A 201 21.37 5.56 26.58
C HIS A 201 22.19 4.58 27.41
N LEU A 202 21.52 3.89 28.33
CA LEU A 202 22.16 2.89 29.18
C LEU A 202 22.48 1.65 28.33
N SER A 203 23.70 1.60 27.81
CA SER A 203 24.26 0.46 27.05
C SER A 203 25.55 -0.03 27.72
N GLY A 204 25.91 -1.29 27.50
CA GLY A 204 26.98 -1.98 28.24
C GLY A 204 28.38 -1.35 28.15
N GLU A 205 28.69 -0.57 27.11
CA GLU A 205 30.08 -0.15 26.82
C GLU A 205 30.32 1.38 26.78
N LEU A 206 29.29 2.23 26.73
CA LEU A 206 29.50 3.67 26.59
C LEU A 206 29.67 4.41 27.92
N ALA A 207 30.73 5.23 28.00
CA ALA A 207 30.88 6.20 29.07
C ALA A 207 29.76 7.25 29.02
N LEU A 208 28.94 7.31 30.06
CA LEU A 208 27.90 8.33 30.20
C LEU A 208 28.54 9.65 30.63
N GLY A 209 28.96 10.48 29.69
CA GLY A 209 29.65 11.74 30.00
C GLY A 209 29.26 12.94 29.15
N ALA A 210 29.71 14.12 29.59
CA ALA A 210 29.49 15.41 28.96
C ALA A 210 30.68 16.36 29.20
N GLU A 211 30.81 17.35 28.31
CA GLU A 211 31.70 18.49 28.49
C GLU A 211 30.94 19.62 29.21
N LEU A 212 31.61 20.28 30.16
CA LEU A 212 31.04 21.28 31.04
C LEU A 212 31.67 22.65 30.79
N VAL A 213 30.83 23.67 30.82
CA VAL A 213 31.25 25.08 30.80
C VAL A 213 31.08 25.66 32.20
N ALA A 214 32.10 26.40 32.64
CA ALA A 214 32.10 27.04 33.95
C ALA A 214 30.84 27.91 34.16
N LYS A 215 30.21 27.77 35.34
CA LYS A 215 29.03 28.54 35.76
C LYS A 215 27.78 28.33 34.89
N THR A 216 27.77 27.30 34.05
CA THR A 216 26.59 26.86 33.30
C THR A 216 26.21 25.48 33.83
N PRO A 217 25.02 25.32 34.44
CA PRO A 217 24.51 24.00 34.79
C PRO A 217 24.39 23.14 33.53
N HIS A 218 24.74 21.87 33.63
CA HIS A 218 24.58 20.91 32.56
C HIS A 218 23.83 19.68 33.07
N THR A 219 23.00 19.09 32.23
CA THR A 219 22.20 17.91 32.58
C THR A 219 22.63 16.72 31.74
N ILE A 220 22.84 15.56 32.37
CA ILE A 220 22.94 14.26 31.71
C ILE A 220 21.63 13.52 31.99
N SER A 221 20.84 13.27 30.96
CA SER A 221 19.63 12.44 31.06
C SER A 221 19.93 11.04 30.53
N ILE A 222 19.58 10.01 31.32
CA ILE A 222 19.81 8.61 30.99
C ILE A 222 18.50 7.97 30.54
N HIS A 223 18.46 7.52 29.29
CA HIS A 223 17.33 6.91 28.63
C HIS A 223 17.52 5.38 28.49
N PRO A 224 16.43 4.61 28.32
CA PRO A 224 16.52 3.22 27.91
C PRO A 224 17.17 3.13 26.52
N ASP A 225 17.96 2.08 26.27
CA ASP A 225 18.47 1.76 24.94
C ASP A 225 17.54 0.73 24.29
N VAL A 226 16.66 1.21 23.40
CA VAL A 226 15.76 0.37 22.61
C VAL A 226 15.96 0.69 21.14
N VAL A 227 16.22 -0.33 20.33
CA VAL A 227 16.30 -0.21 18.87
C VAL A 227 15.19 -1.04 18.25
N LEU A 228 14.42 -0.44 17.33
CA LEU A 228 13.31 -1.08 16.64
C LEU A 228 13.69 -1.30 15.17
N ALA A 229 13.58 -2.55 14.71
CA ALA A 229 13.58 -2.87 13.28
C ALA A 229 12.18 -3.32 12.86
N ARG A 230 11.69 -2.84 11.71
CA ARG A 230 10.37 -3.21 11.18
C ARG A 230 10.53 -3.90 9.83
N LEU A 231 10.08 -5.15 9.72
CA LEU A 231 9.97 -5.88 8.46
C LEU A 231 8.62 -5.53 7.83
N LEU A 232 8.64 -4.62 6.85
CA LEU A 232 7.44 -4.05 6.22
C LEU A 232 7.27 -4.54 4.79
N GLY A 233 6.04 -4.70 4.31
CA GLY A 233 5.78 -5.07 2.92
C GLY A 233 5.75 -6.59 2.73
N PHE A 234 6.30 -7.07 1.61
CA PHE A 234 6.14 -8.45 1.14
C PHE A 234 6.97 -9.48 1.92
N HIS A 235 6.88 -9.52 3.25
CA HIS A 235 7.51 -10.56 4.09
C HIS A 235 6.58 -11.74 4.34
N PHE A 236 5.27 -11.50 4.37
CA PHE A 236 4.23 -12.50 4.57
C PHE A 236 3.08 -12.29 3.60
N ASP A 237 2.44 -13.37 3.17
CA ASP A 237 1.20 -13.30 2.41
C ASP A 237 -0.04 -13.24 3.33
N THR A 238 -1.18 -12.87 2.77
CA THR A 238 -2.47 -12.83 3.47
C THR A 238 -2.81 -14.19 4.06
N GLY A 239 -3.18 -14.22 5.34
CA GLY A 239 -3.50 -15.46 6.06
C GLY A 239 -2.35 -16.45 6.22
N ALA A 240 -1.12 -16.11 5.81
CA ALA A 240 0.04 -16.98 5.89
C ALA A 240 1.09 -16.53 6.91
N THR A 241 1.82 -17.52 7.39
CA THR A 241 2.93 -17.38 8.35
C THR A 241 4.29 -17.64 7.70
N PHE A 242 4.32 -18.12 6.45
CA PHE A 242 5.58 -18.39 5.74
C PHE A 242 6.33 -17.09 5.43
N LEU A 243 7.61 -17.05 5.83
CA LEU A 243 8.49 -15.91 5.60
C LEU A 243 9.01 -15.96 4.15
N LEU A 244 8.48 -15.08 3.32
CA LEU A 244 8.70 -15.07 1.87
C LEU A 244 10.16 -14.81 1.49
N PRO A 245 10.63 -15.26 0.31
CA PRO A 245 12.01 -15.05 -0.13
C PRO A 245 12.43 -13.58 -0.24
N THR A 246 11.47 -12.70 -0.50
CA THR A 246 11.59 -11.23 -0.48
C THR A 246 12.05 -10.70 0.89
N ALA A 247 11.88 -11.47 1.97
CA ALA A 247 12.40 -11.14 3.29
C ALA A 247 13.93 -11.31 3.41
N ILE A 248 14.55 -12.23 2.66
CA ILE A 248 15.95 -12.66 2.85
C ILE A 248 16.93 -11.47 2.87
N PRO A 249 16.89 -10.50 1.92
CA PRO A 249 17.79 -9.35 1.97
C PRO A 249 17.61 -8.50 3.23
N ASN A 250 16.39 -8.38 3.73
CA ASN A 250 16.07 -7.58 4.92
C ASN A 250 16.45 -8.30 6.20
N ILE A 251 16.35 -9.64 6.24
CA ILE A 251 16.84 -10.42 7.38
C ILE A 251 18.37 -10.30 7.49
N ARG A 252 19.11 -10.23 6.37
CA ARG A 252 20.55 -9.89 6.40
C ARG A 252 20.83 -8.54 7.06
N ALA A 253 19.97 -7.53 6.85
CA ALA A 253 20.12 -6.24 7.52
C ALA A 253 19.77 -6.31 9.02
N VAL A 254 18.83 -7.17 9.42
CA VAL A 254 18.56 -7.46 10.85
C VAL A 254 19.79 -8.03 11.55
N ARG A 255 20.62 -8.82 10.85
CA ARG A 255 21.88 -9.34 11.39
C ARG A 255 22.85 -8.25 11.82
N GLU A 256 23.02 -7.21 11.01
CA GLU A 256 23.88 -6.08 11.39
C GLU A 256 23.39 -5.41 12.69
N LEU A 257 22.08 -5.41 12.94
CA LEU A 257 21.51 -4.87 14.18
C LEU A 257 21.81 -5.75 15.38
N TYR A 258 21.53 -7.05 15.32
CA TYR A 258 21.79 -7.90 16.49
C TYR A 258 23.29 -8.09 16.77
N GLU A 259 24.16 -8.00 15.75
CA GLU A 259 25.62 -8.00 15.97
C GLU A 259 26.09 -6.73 16.68
N ALA A 260 25.48 -5.58 16.38
CA ALA A 260 25.74 -4.31 17.06
C ALA A 260 25.12 -4.23 18.47
N HIS A 261 24.17 -5.12 18.77
CA HIS A 261 23.39 -5.19 19.99
C HIS A 261 23.46 -6.59 20.63
N GLY A 262 24.65 -7.18 20.68
CA GLY A 262 24.88 -8.46 21.33
C GLY A 262 24.49 -8.44 22.82
N GLY A 263 24.01 -9.58 23.34
CA GLY A 263 23.49 -9.69 24.72
C GLY A 263 22.13 -9.03 24.97
N SER A 264 21.51 -8.39 23.96
CA SER A 264 20.19 -7.77 24.11
C SER A 264 19.09 -8.77 24.47
N ASP A 265 18.06 -8.28 25.16
CA ASP A 265 16.76 -8.93 25.22
C ASP A 265 15.94 -8.54 23.97
N LEU A 266 15.69 -9.49 23.08
CA LEU A 266 14.96 -9.27 21.83
C LEU A 266 13.48 -9.62 21.99
N LEU A 267 12.60 -8.65 21.73
CA LEU A 267 11.16 -8.89 21.58
C LEU A 267 10.77 -8.86 20.11
N ILE A 268 10.24 -9.98 19.60
CA ILE A 268 9.69 -10.07 18.25
C ILE A 268 8.16 -9.91 18.34
N VAL A 269 7.63 -8.82 17.79
CA VAL A 269 6.22 -8.48 17.81
C VAL A 269 5.61 -8.72 16.44
N GLY A 270 4.64 -9.62 16.35
CA GLY A 270 3.90 -9.88 15.12
C GLY A 270 2.65 -9.03 14.99
N HIS A 271 2.31 -8.68 13.75
CA HIS A 271 1.09 -7.96 13.38
C HIS A 271 0.36 -8.68 12.24
N ALA A 272 -0.93 -8.42 12.13
CA ALA A 272 -1.80 -8.89 11.07
C ALA A 272 -2.65 -7.76 10.51
N ASP A 273 -3.10 -7.96 9.28
CA ASP A 273 -4.18 -7.21 8.67
C ASP A 273 -5.49 -7.39 9.44
N ALA A 274 -6.42 -6.46 9.23
CA ALA A 274 -7.76 -6.56 9.81
C ALA A 274 -8.43 -7.85 9.31
N ALA A 275 -8.99 -8.61 10.24
CA ALA A 275 -9.75 -9.83 9.95
C ALA A 275 -11.13 -9.74 10.59
N GLU A 276 -12.10 -10.46 10.04
CA GLU A 276 -13.46 -10.54 10.60
C GLU A 276 -13.43 -11.00 12.07
N GLU A 277 -12.57 -11.97 12.39
CA GLU A 277 -12.36 -12.45 13.75
C GLU A 277 -11.01 -11.98 14.32
N ARG A 278 -11.08 -11.10 15.31
CA ARG A 278 -9.89 -10.54 15.98
C ARG A 278 -9.01 -11.60 16.65
N ALA A 279 -9.60 -12.68 17.14
CA ALA A 279 -8.86 -13.80 17.73
C ALA A 279 -7.97 -14.50 16.70
N TYR A 280 -8.46 -14.65 15.46
CA TYR A 280 -7.68 -15.18 14.35
C TYR A 280 -6.51 -14.27 14.00
N ALA A 281 -6.73 -12.96 13.83
CA ALA A 281 -5.65 -12.00 13.56
C ALA A 281 -4.57 -12.00 14.67
N THR A 282 -4.98 -12.09 15.93
CA THR A 282 -4.07 -12.14 17.09
C THR A 282 -3.22 -13.42 17.06
N ALA A 283 -3.83 -14.57 16.80
CA ALA A 283 -3.11 -15.84 16.74
C ALA A 283 -2.18 -15.92 15.52
N LEU A 284 -2.63 -15.46 14.35
CA LEU A 284 -1.83 -15.38 13.13
C LEU A 284 -0.60 -14.50 13.32
N ALA A 285 -0.77 -13.33 13.94
CA ALA A 285 0.32 -12.42 14.27
C ALA A 285 1.35 -13.08 15.21
N LEU A 286 0.90 -13.82 16.23
CA LEU A 286 1.82 -14.54 17.13
C LEU A 286 2.63 -15.60 16.37
N GLU A 287 1.99 -16.38 15.50
CA GLU A 287 2.70 -17.39 14.69
C GLU A 287 3.73 -16.78 13.74
N ARG A 288 3.48 -15.57 13.18
CA ARG A 288 4.48 -14.84 12.37
C ARG A 288 5.71 -14.46 13.19
N ALA A 289 5.52 -14.00 14.43
CA ALA A 289 6.63 -13.73 15.35
C ALA A 289 7.41 -15.02 15.68
N GLU A 290 6.72 -16.12 15.96
CA GLU A 290 7.34 -17.43 16.22
C GLU A 290 8.14 -17.96 15.03
N ILE A 291 7.59 -17.86 13.81
CA ILE A 291 8.27 -18.32 12.60
C ILE A 291 9.49 -17.46 12.27
N THR A 292 9.43 -16.16 12.54
CA THR A 292 10.58 -15.26 12.44
C THR A 292 11.65 -15.62 13.47
N ARG A 293 11.27 -15.90 14.73
CA ARG A 293 12.18 -16.42 15.76
C ARG A 293 12.85 -17.71 15.32
N ALA A 294 12.06 -18.67 14.82
CA ALA A 294 12.55 -19.96 14.37
C ALA A 294 13.52 -19.82 13.18
N TYR A 295 13.24 -18.91 12.24
CA TYR A 295 14.13 -18.62 11.14
C TYR A 295 15.47 -18.06 11.63
N LEU A 296 15.46 -17.04 12.48
CA LEU A 296 16.69 -16.43 13.03
C LEU A 296 17.52 -17.41 13.89
N GLY A 297 16.87 -18.39 14.51
CA GLY A 297 17.51 -19.41 15.33
C GLY A 297 17.83 -20.73 14.61
N GLU A 298 17.62 -20.80 13.27
CA GLU A 298 17.76 -22.02 12.46
C GLU A 298 16.95 -23.23 13.00
N ASP A 299 15.80 -22.97 13.61
CA ASP A 299 14.90 -24.00 14.16
C ASP A 299 14.00 -24.60 13.08
N VAL A 300 14.58 -25.55 12.34
CA VAL A 300 13.91 -26.29 11.27
C VAL A 300 12.66 -27.02 11.76
N GLU A 301 12.66 -27.57 12.97
CA GLU A 301 11.55 -28.40 13.45
C GLU A 301 10.29 -27.55 13.69
N SER A 302 10.44 -26.32 14.19
CA SER A 302 9.32 -25.38 14.34
C SER A 302 8.67 -25.03 12.99
N TRP A 303 9.44 -24.98 11.90
CA TRP A 303 8.90 -24.80 10.55
C TRP A 303 8.19 -26.05 10.03
N LEU A 304 8.73 -27.24 10.31
CA LEU A 304 8.13 -28.51 9.84
C LEU A 304 6.72 -28.74 10.40
N VAL A 305 6.43 -28.27 11.61
CA VAL A 305 5.08 -28.35 12.20
C VAL A 305 4.03 -27.64 11.35
N ARG A 306 4.40 -26.59 10.59
CA ARG A 306 3.45 -25.83 9.76
C ARG A 306 2.95 -26.58 8.53
N TYR A 307 3.59 -27.70 8.20
CA TYR A 307 3.14 -28.63 7.15
C TYR A 307 2.12 -29.67 7.65
N ASP A 308 1.96 -29.82 8.96
CA ASP A 308 1.01 -30.76 9.54
C ASP A 308 -0.41 -30.16 9.57
N ALA A 309 -1.42 -31.00 9.33
CA ALA A 309 -2.82 -30.56 9.41
C ALA A 309 -3.15 -30.03 10.82
N GLY A 310 -3.59 -28.77 10.90
CA GLY A 310 -3.85 -28.09 12.17
C GLY A 310 -2.60 -27.67 12.94
N GLY A 311 -1.42 -27.75 12.32
CA GLY A 311 -0.14 -27.29 12.88
C GLY A 311 0.09 -25.78 12.75
N SER A 312 -0.80 -25.05 12.08
CA SER A 312 -0.81 -23.58 12.00
C SER A 312 -2.24 -23.07 12.16
N VAL A 313 -2.39 -21.92 12.80
CA VAL A 313 -3.61 -21.10 12.76
C VAL A 313 -3.74 -20.42 11.41
N GLY A 314 -2.62 -20.01 10.80
CA GLY A 314 -2.59 -19.60 9.40
C GLY A 314 -2.74 -20.76 8.41
N ARG A 315 -2.63 -20.46 7.12
CA ARG A 315 -2.63 -21.48 6.06
C ARG A 315 -1.58 -22.56 6.36
N THR A 316 -1.99 -23.83 6.27
CA THR A 316 -1.05 -24.96 6.35
C THR A 316 -0.11 -24.91 5.15
N TRP A 317 1.18 -25.07 5.39
CA TRP A 317 2.20 -25.00 4.35
C TRP A 317 2.22 -26.26 3.50
N GLY A 318 2.63 -26.12 2.25
CA GLY A 318 2.65 -27.23 1.29
C GLY A 318 3.61 -27.02 0.15
N GLN A 319 3.20 -27.48 -1.04
CA GLN A 319 4.04 -27.44 -2.23
C GLN A 319 4.41 -26.00 -2.64
N GLY A 320 3.52 -25.04 -2.40
CA GLY A 320 3.74 -23.60 -2.61
C GLY A 320 5.02 -23.11 -1.93
N GLU A 321 5.09 -23.29 -0.61
CA GLU A 321 6.26 -22.96 0.20
C GLU A 321 7.50 -23.77 -0.19
N ASP A 322 7.34 -25.07 -0.47
CA ASP A 322 8.44 -25.92 -0.97
C ASP A 322 9.09 -25.31 -2.22
N LYS A 323 8.30 -24.84 -3.19
CA LYS A 323 8.81 -24.23 -4.44
C LYS A 323 9.39 -22.84 -4.22
N LEU A 324 8.78 -22.02 -3.35
CA LEU A 324 9.36 -20.73 -2.97
C LEU A 324 10.76 -20.90 -2.40
N MET A 325 10.95 -21.89 -1.52
CA MET A 325 12.26 -22.21 -0.97
C MET A 325 13.22 -22.75 -2.04
N LEU A 326 12.79 -23.75 -2.84
CA LEU A 326 13.63 -24.35 -3.89
C LEU A 326 14.15 -23.31 -4.87
N ARG A 327 13.29 -22.41 -5.33
CA ARG A 327 13.64 -21.34 -6.28
C ARG A 327 14.55 -20.27 -5.71
N SER A 328 14.64 -20.20 -4.38
CA SER A 328 15.51 -19.25 -3.68
C SER A 328 16.93 -19.79 -3.49
N LEU A 329 17.15 -21.08 -3.75
CA LEU A 329 18.47 -21.69 -3.63
C LEU A 329 19.44 -21.14 -4.69
N PRO A 330 20.69 -20.81 -4.33
CA PRO A 330 21.65 -20.18 -5.25
C PRO A 330 21.99 -21.01 -6.49
N ASP A 331 21.87 -22.33 -6.40
CA ASP A 331 22.16 -23.29 -7.48
C ASP A 331 20.91 -23.75 -8.23
N TYR A 332 19.71 -23.27 -7.86
CA TYR A 332 18.50 -23.51 -8.63
C TYR A 332 18.61 -23.08 -10.11
N PRO A 333 19.29 -21.97 -10.48
CA PRO A 333 19.51 -21.61 -11.88
C PRO A 333 20.27 -22.67 -12.71
N ASP A 334 21.02 -23.57 -12.07
CA ASP A 334 21.74 -24.67 -12.73
C ASP A 334 20.84 -25.91 -12.97
N LYS A 335 19.58 -25.89 -12.49
CA LYS A 335 18.61 -26.96 -12.72
C LYS A 335 18.28 -27.08 -14.21
N PRO A 336 18.32 -28.30 -14.80
CA PRO A 336 17.79 -28.52 -16.14
C PRO A 336 16.32 -28.07 -16.24
N VAL A 337 15.97 -27.34 -17.29
CA VAL A 337 14.62 -26.77 -17.50
C VAL A 337 13.56 -27.86 -17.41
N ASP A 338 13.79 -29.02 -18.05
CA ASP A 338 12.84 -30.14 -18.11
C ASP A 338 12.82 -31.05 -16.87
N GLU A 339 13.64 -30.78 -15.84
CA GLU A 339 13.69 -31.59 -14.62
C GLU A 339 12.76 -31.03 -13.53
N HIS A 340 11.96 -31.89 -12.89
CA HIS A 340 11.11 -31.53 -11.75
C HIS A 340 11.93 -31.02 -10.55
N ASP A 341 11.50 -29.91 -9.93
CA ASP A 341 12.24 -29.17 -8.89
C ASP A 341 12.64 -30.05 -7.69
N VAL A 342 11.67 -30.77 -7.12
CA VAL A 342 11.91 -31.65 -5.96
C VAL A 342 12.87 -32.79 -6.33
N ARG A 343 12.74 -33.34 -7.54
CA ARG A 343 13.59 -34.43 -8.03
C ARG A 343 15.04 -33.96 -8.17
N TRP A 344 15.23 -32.79 -8.75
CA TRP A 344 16.53 -32.14 -8.86
C TRP A 344 17.17 -31.92 -7.49
N PHE A 345 16.41 -31.36 -6.54
CA PHE A 345 16.90 -31.12 -5.18
C PHE A 345 17.30 -32.43 -4.49
N GLN A 346 16.43 -33.43 -4.52
CA GLN A 346 16.73 -34.75 -3.94
C GLN A 346 18.00 -35.37 -4.52
N ARG A 347 18.12 -35.36 -5.86
CA ARG A 347 19.27 -35.92 -6.57
C ARG A 347 20.56 -35.20 -6.23
N THR A 348 20.54 -33.87 -6.16
CA THR A 348 21.75 -33.06 -5.90
C THR A 348 22.17 -33.08 -4.43
N ARG A 349 21.24 -33.32 -3.50
CA ARG A 349 21.50 -33.39 -2.05
C ARG A 349 21.70 -34.82 -1.53
N GLY A 350 21.63 -35.83 -2.41
CA GLY A 350 21.81 -37.23 -2.04
C GLY A 350 20.64 -37.81 -1.22
N LEU A 351 19.45 -37.26 -1.38
CA LEU A 351 18.22 -37.75 -0.76
C LEU A 351 17.58 -38.87 -1.61
N ALA A 352 16.57 -39.54 -1.06
CA ALA A 352 15.76 -40.47 -1.84
C ALA A 352 15.05 -39.71 -2.98
N VAL A 353 15.23 -40.17 -4.22
CA VAL A 353 14.66 -39.52 -5.40
C VAL A 353 13.31 -40.14 -5.74
N ASP A 354 12.25 -39.58 -5.18
CA ASP A 354 10.85 -39.97 -5.41
C ASP A 354 9.99 -38.84 -5.96
N SER A 355 10.57 -37.63 -6.11
CA SER A 355 9.91 -36.39 -6.53
C SER A 355 8.86 -35.87 -5.54
N ILE A 356 8.84 -36.39 -4.30
CA ILE A 356 7.92 -35.99 -3.24
C ILE A 356 8.68 -35.18 -2.19
N ALA A 357 8.16 -34.00 -1.85
CA ALA A 357 8.68 -33.19 -0.76
C ALA A 357 8.26 -33.77 0.61
N GLY A 358 8.71 -34.98 0.92
CA GLY A 358 8.44 -35.64 2.20
C GLY A 358 9.24 -35.02 3.36
N PRO A 359 9.04 -35.48 4.61
CA PRO A 359 9.65 -34.88 5.80
C PRO A 359 11.18 -34.78 5.76
N GLN A 360 11.87 -35.71 5.10
CA GLN A 360 13.32 -35.66 4.93
C GLN A 360 13.74 -34.60 3.92
N THR A 361 13.04 -34.52 2.79
CA THR A 361 13.26 -33.50 1.76
C THR A 361 13.01 -32.11 2.32
N ARG A 362 11.87 -31.91 3.02
CA ARG A 362 11.51 -30.63 3.64
C ARG A 362 12.50 -30.20 4.71
N ARG A 363 12.95 -31.11 5.58
CA ARG A 363 13.96 -30.80 6.60
C ARG A 363 15.25 -30.26 5.97
N ALA A 364 15.73 -30.90 4.90
CA ALA A 364 16.93 -30.45 4.20
C ALA A 364 16.70 -29.10 3.50
N LEU A 365 15.55 -28.95 2.83
CA LEU A 365 15.19 -27.73 2.11
C LEU A 365 15.02 -26.52 3.03
N VAL A 366 14.29 -26.67 4.13
CA VAL A 366 14.10 -25.63 5.15
C VAL A 366 15.44 -25.23 5.76
N GLY A 367 16.31 -26.19 6.06
CA GLY A 367 17.65 -25.90 6.55
C GLY A 367 18.50 -25.09 5.57
N GLU A 368 18.49 -25.46 4.28
CA GLU A 368 19.20 -24.67 3.24
C GLU A 368 18.56 -23.28 3.05
N TYR A 369 17.24 -23.16 3.14
CA TYR A 369 16.53 -21.89 3.01
C TYR A 369 16.82 -20.93 4.16
N MET A 370 16.78 -21.40 5.41
CA MET A 370 17.16 -20.60 6.59
C MET A 370 18.60 -20.11 6.50
N ALA A 371 19.49 -20.91 5.92
CA ALA A 371 20.90 -20.55 5.77
C ALA A 371 21.18 -19.51 4.66
N LEU A 372 20.19 -19.14 3.83
CA LEU A 372 20.41 -18.27 2.65
C LEU A 372 20.86 -16.86 3.01
N ASP A 373 20.38 -16.34 4.12
CA ASP A 373 20.78 -15.02 4.61
C ASP A 373 22.17 -15.07 5.28
N GLY A 374 22.62 -16.27 5.67
CA GLY A 374 23.82 -16.48 6.45
C GLY A 374 23.73 -15.86 7.83
N THR A 375 22.52 -15.79 8.41
CA THR A 375 22.29 -15.20 9.71
C THR A 375 21.95 -16.30 10.72
N THR A 376 22.63 -16.27 11.86
CA THR A 376 22.29 -17.12 13.00
C THR A 376 22.34 -16.23 14.22
N LEU A 377 21.22 -16.13 14.93
CA LEU A 377 21.13 -15.32 16.13
C LEU A 377 22.20 -15.76 17.15
N PRO A 378 23.00 -14.84 17.69
CA PRO A 378 23.95 -15.14 18.76
C PRO A 378 23.27 -15.80 19.96
N GLY A 379 23.88 -16.85 20.52
CA GLY A 379 23.30 -17.63 21.61
C GLY A 379 23.21 -16.90 22.97
N ASP A 380 23.74 -15.68 23.05
CA ASP A 380 23.66 -14.77 24.19
C ASP A 380 22.48 -13.78 24.10
N ILE A 381 21.72 -13.77 23.00
CA ILE A 381 20.48 -12.99 22.88
C ILE A 381 19.30 -13.85 23.36
N THR A 382 18.55 -13.32 24.31
CA THR A 382 17.26 -13.87 24.75
C THR A 382 16.17 -13.40 23.79
N VAL A 383 15.25 -14.29 23.39
CA VAL A 383 14.20 -13.94 22.43
C VAL A 383 12.81 -14.29 22.96
N ASP A 384 11.98 -13.27 23.12
CA ASP A 384 10.56 -13.38 23.41
C ASP A 384 9.72 -13.03 22.17
N VAL A 385 8.51 -13.59 22.10
CA VAL A 385 7.54 -13.32 21.03
C VAL A 385 6.28 -12.71 21.60
N HIS A 386 5.66 -11.80 20.84
CA HIS A 386 4.46 -11.09 21.25
C HIS A 386 3.55 -10.84 20.05
N SER A 387 2.26 -10.69 20.29
CA SER A 387 1.28 -10.39 19.24
C SER A 387 0.53 -9.10 19.50
N CYS A 388 0.43 -8.28 18.46
CA CYS A 388 -0.42 -7.10 18.43
C CYS A 388 -1.67 -7.30 17.55
N GLY A 389 -1.79 -8.43 16.85
CA GLY A 389 -2.87 -8.67 15.90
C GLY A 389 -3.06 -7.49 14.94
N ASP A 390 -4.30 -7.02 14.84
CA ASP A 390 -4.73 -5.84 14.07
C ASP A 390 -4.86 -4.56 14.93
N ALA A 391 -4.39 -4.58 16.19
CA ALA A 391 -4.70 -3.53 17.17
C ALA A 391 -3.95 -2.21 17.00
N PHE A 392 -2.83 -2.25 16.29
CA PHE A 392 -1.94 -1.10 16.10
C PHE A 392 -1.56 -0.95 14.61
N PRO A 393 -2.53 -0.54 13.76
CA PRO A 393 -2.27 -0.31 12.34
C PRO A 393 -1.30 0.86 12.14
N LEU A 394 -0.60 0.86 11.00
CA LEU A 394 0.25 1.99 10.63
C LEU A 394 -0.64 3.17 10.18
N PRO A 395 -0.19 4.43 10.32
CA PRO A 395 -0.91 5.58 9.81
C PRO A 395 -1.04 5.50 8.28
N GLU A 396 -2.24 5.74 7.75
CA GLU A 396 -2.47 5.77 6.30
C GLU A 396 -1.80 6.99 5.66
N ALA A 397 -1.21 6.81 4.47
CA ALA A 397 -0.78 7.92 3.63
C ALA A 397 -2.00 8.73 3.15
N PRO A 398 -1.88 10.05 2.94
CA PRO A 398 -3.01 10.85 2.44
C PRO A 398 -3.46 10.35 1.06
N LEU A 399 -4.79 10.34 0.88
CA LEU A 399 -5.51 9.81 -0.27
C LEU A 399 -5.02 10.44 -1.58
N ASP A 400 -4.53 9.62 -2.51
CA ASP A 400 -4.72 9.88 -3.93
C ASP A 400 -6.05 9.24 -4.37
N GLU A 401 -6.73 9.85 -5.33
CA GLU A 401 -8.12 9.51 -5.71
C GLU A 401 -8.27 8.15 -6.43
N GLN A 402 -7.21 7.34 -6.57
CA GLN A 402 -7.24 6.15 -7.44
C GLN A 402 -7.37 4.80 -6.71
N SER A 403 -7.23 4.74 -5.38
CA SER A 403 -6.86 3.49 -4.69
C SER A 403 -7.92 2.94 -3.73
N ALA A 404 -9.17 3.43 -3.81
CA ALA A 404 -10.22 3.03 -2.88
C ALA A 404 -10.48 1.51 -2.83
N ALA A 405 -10.36 0.83 -3.97
CA ALA A 405 -10.54 -0.61 -4.12
C ALA A 405 -9.31 -1.45 -3.73
N ASP A 406 -8.11 -0.84 -3.70
CA ASP A 406 -6.85 -1.52 -3.30
C ASP A 406 -6.72 -1.71 -1.78
N ARG A 407 -7.63 -1.10 -1.01
CA ARG A 407 -7.61 -1.01 0.47
C ARG A 407 -7.80 -2.32 1.23
N HIS A 408 -8.08 -3.44 0.57
CA HIS A 408 -8.01 -4.77 1.20
C HIS A 408 -6.58 -5.33 1.29
N SER A 409 -5.56 -4.61 0.80
CA SER A 409 -4.18 -5.11 0.73
C SER A 409 -3.12 -4.18 1.33
N HIS A 410 -3.29 -3.69 2.56
CA HIS A 410 -2.20 -3.02 3.29
C HIS A 410 -1.13 -4.05 3.69
N GLN A 411 -0.31 -4.46 2.72
CA GLN A 411 0.79 -5.42 2.86
C GLN A 411 1.74 -5.05 4.01
N GLU A 412 1.87 -3.77 4.33
CA GLU A 412 2.66 -3.27 5.46
C GLU A 412 2.07 -3.59 6.84
N HIS A 413 0.78 -3.92 6.93
CA HIS A 413 0.15 -4.35 8.19
C HIS A 413 0.52 -5.80 8.53
N ARG A 414 0.88 -6.61 7.51
CA ARG A 414 1.41 -7.96 7.67
C ARG A 414 2.90 -7.92 8.02
N ARG A 415 3.24 -7.30 9.15
CA ARG A 415 4.61 -7.02 9.55
C ARG A 415 5.04 -7.79 10.80
N VAL A 416 6.35 -7.85 10.96
CA VAL A 416 7.02 -8.25 12.22
C VAL A 416 7.99 -7.16 12.62
N GLU A 417 8.02 -6.86 13.91
CA GLU A 417 8.85 -5.83 14.51
C GLU A 417 9.81 -6.47 15.51
N LEU A 418 11.08 -6.07 15.48
CA LEU A 418 12.15 -6.61 16.32
C LEU A 418 12.66 -5.49 17.20
N LEU A 419 12.41 -5.59 18.51
CA LEU A 419 12.85 -4.62 19.50
C LEU A 419 14.02 -5.18 20.31
N PHE A 420 15.18 -4.55 20.17
CA PHE A 420 16.39 -4.87 20.91
C PHE A 420 16.45 -4.00 22.16
N PHE A 421 16.26 -4.60 23.33
CA PHE A 421 16.42 -3.95 24.63
C PHE A 421 17.85 -4.14 25.15
N ALA A 422 18.33 -3.19 25.96
CA ALA A 422 19.64 -3.27 26.57
C ALA A 422 19.85 -4.57 27.37
N ASP A 423 21.03 -5.18 27.24
CA ASP A 423 21.45 -6.40 27.95
C ASP A 423 21.21 -6.30 29.46
N GLY A 424 20.63 -7.37 30.01
CA GLY A 424 20.51 -7.63 31.44
C GLY A 424 19.37 -6.90 32.14
N LEU A 425 18.50 -6.18 31.41
CA LEU A 425 17.35 -5.46 31.97
C LEU A 425 16.00 -6.11 31.65
N GLY A 426 15.93 -6.99 30.65
CA GLY A 426 14.68 -7.52 30.13
C GLY A 426 13.90 -6.51 29.29
N VAL A 427 12.77 -6.97 28.77
CA VAL A 427 11.78 -6.11 28.11
C VAL A 427 11.12 -5.22 29.16
N LEU A 428 11.28 -3.89 29.03
CA LEU A 428 10.73 -2.92 29.98
C LEU A 428 9.86 -1.86 29.26
N PRO A 429 8.60 -1.62 29.71
CA PRO A 429 7.89 -2.37 30.75
C PRO A 429 7.67 -3.83 30.34
N PRO A 430 7.57 -4.77 31.30
CA PRO A 430 7.37 -6.17 30.98
C PRO A 430 6.03 -6.38 30.26
N PRO A 431 5.96 -7.28 29.27
CA PRO A 431 4.71 -7.60 28.60
C PRO A 431 3.70 -8.17 29.61
N ALA A 432 2.45 -7.67 29.59
CA ALA A 432 1.40 -8.14 30.47
C ALA A 432 0.95 -9.59 30.17
N GLY A 433 1.28 -10.10 28.99
CA GLY A 433 0.98 -11.43 28.47
C GLY A 433 1.55 -11.57 27.06
N ALA A 434 1.17 -12.62 26.33
CA ALA A 434 1.65 -12.85 24.96
C ALA A 434 1.01 -11.94 23.89
N THR A 435 0.06 -11.08 24.28
CA THR A 435 -0.74 -10.28 23.35
C THR A 435 -1.01 -8.87 23.89
N SER A 436 -0.96 -7.86 23.03
CA SER A 436 -1.45 -6.50 23.30
C SER A 436 -2.72 -6.25 22.51
N SER A 437 -3.83 -6.04 23.21
CA SER A 437 -5.12 -5.69 22.61
C SER A 437 -5.19 -4.18 22.31
N ALA A 438 -6.22 -3.77 21.56
CA ALA A 438 -6.53 -2.35 21.40
C ALA A 438 -6.65 -1.66 22.77
N GLY A 439 -5.94 -0.54 22.94
CA GLY A 439 -5.87 0.20 24.20
C GLY A 439 -4.81 -0.30 25.19
N SER A 440 -4.07 -1.37 24.91
CA SER A 440 -2.86 -1.72 25.68
C SER A 440 -1.84 -0.57 25.59
N ILE A 441 -1.15 -0.32 26.70
CA ILE A 441 -0.26 0.84 26.85
C ILE A 441 1.23 0.45 26.79
N GLU A 442 1.53 -0.85 26.91
CA GLU A 442 2.89 -1.40 26.87
C GLU A 442 3.51 -1.28 25.48
N TYR A 443 2.81 -1.73 24.43
CA TYR A 443 3.30 -1.63 23.06
C TYR A 443 3.60 -0.19 22.63
N PRO A 444 2.67 0.77 22.78
CA PRO A 444 2.97 2.17 22.49
C PRO A 444 4.18 2.70 23.27
N GLU A 445 4.37 2.27 24.51
CA GLU A 445 5.53 2.66 25.32
C GLU A 445 6.84 2.08 24.78
N TRP A 446 6.87 0.83 24.32
CA TRP A 446 8.04 0.25 23.68
C TRP A 446 8.44 1.00 22.41
N ILE A 447 7.46 1.34 21.56
CA ILE A 447 7.67 2.14 20.35
C ILE A 447 8.18 3.54 20.72
N ARG A 448 7.60 4.18 21.75
CA ARG A 448 8.04 5.51 22.23
C ARG A 448 9.47 5.50 22.77
N ARG A 449 9.94 4.38 23.33
CA ARG A 449 11.32 4.22 23.84
C ARG A 449 12.34 3.92 22.76
N ALA A 450 11.91 3.52 21.56
CA ALA A 450 12.80 3.23 20.46
C ALA A 450 13.57 4.51 20.05
N ARG A 451 14.84 4.59 20.39
CA ARG A 451 15.69 5.74 20.00
C ARG A 451 16.03 5.74 18.52
N ARG A 452 15.92 4.58 17.89
CA ARG A 452 16.21 4.34 16.48
C ARG A 452 15.18 3.37 15.94
N VAL A 453 14.54 3.77 14.85
CA VAL A 453 13.63 2.94 14.07
C VAL A 453 14.29 2.67 12.71
N VAL A 454 14.36 1.40 12.33
CA VAL A 454 14.94 0.94 11.06
C VAL A 454 13.85 0.23 10.27
N ASP A 455 13.42 0.85 9.18
CA ASP A 455 12.43 0.26 8.29
C ASP A 455 13.10 -0.55 7.20
N LEU A 456 12.75 -1.84 7.16
CA LEU A 456 13.27 -2.81 6.23
C LEU A 456 12.12 -3.29 5.35
N SER A 457 11.79 -2.47 4.36
CA SER A 457 10.68 -2.75 3.44
C SER A 457 11.08 -3.75 2.36
N ALA A 458 10.23 -4.73 2.10
CA ALA A 458 10.34 -5.62 0.95
C ALA A 458 9.28 -5.21 -0.07
N GLU A 459 9.76 -4.74 -1.23
CA GLU A 459 8.88 -4.50 -2.37
C GLU A 459 8.45 -5.84 -2.97
N GLY A 460 7.23 -5.86 -3.52
CA GLY A 460 6.80 -6.97 -4.37
C GLY A 460 7.57 -6.97 -5.68
N SER A 461 7.25 -7.90 -6.57
CA SER A 461 7.72 -7.84 -7.95
C SER A 461 7.40 -6.48 -8.57
N THR A 462 8.31 -5.96 -9.40
CA THR A 462 8.06 -4.79 -10.24
C THR A 462 7.08 -5.11 -11.38
N LYS A 463 6.78 -6.39 -11.61
CA LYS A 463 5.85 -6.80 -12.66
C LYS A 463 4.43 -6.51 -12.24
N GLU A 464 3.68 -5.84 -13.11
CA GLU A 464 2.26 -5.58 -12.91
C GLU A 464 1.44 -6.53 -13.78
N VAL A 465 0.33 -7.03 -13.22
CA VAL A 465 -0.76 -7.63 -13.99
C VAL A 465 -1.99 -6.78 -13.79
N THR A 466 -2.49 -6.24 -14.89
CA THR A 466 -3.79 -5.60 -14.88
C THR A 466 -4.84 -6.69 -15.03
N MET A 467 -5.93 -6.65 -14.26
CA MET A 467 -6.98 -7.67 -14.31
C MET A 467 -8.35 -7.06 -14.44
N LEU A 468 -9.25 -7.80 -15.08
CA LEU A 468 -10.68 -7.53 -15.06
C LEU A 468 -11.40 -8.80 -14.60
N GLU A 469 -12.18 -8.69 -13.54
CA GLU A 469 -12.85 -9.84 -12.93
C GLU A 469 -14.29 -9.97 -13.43
N MET A 470 -14.62 -11.14 -13.98
CA MET A 470 -15.99 -11.64 -14.02
C MET A 470 -16.31 -12.22 -12.65
N ALA A 471 -16.93 -11.38 -11.83
CA ALA A 471 -17.22 -11.68 -10.44
C ALA A 471 -18.19 -12.87 -10.30
N ASP A 472 -18.12 -13.46 -9.12
CA ASP A 472 -18.88 -14.61 -8.67
C ASP A 472 -20.40 -14.55 -8.79
N ALA A 473 -21.00 -13.36 -8.68
CA ALA A 473 -22.43 -13.17 -8.86
C ALA A 473 -22.92 -13.68 -10.24
N LEU A 474 -21.99 -13.82 -11.20
CA LEU A 474 -22.23 -14.33 -12.54
C LEU A 474 -22.17 -15.88 -12.62
N PHE A 475 -21.83 -16.58 -11.54
CA PHE A 475 -21.57 -18.03 -11.53
C PHE A 475 -22.32 -18.79 -10.42
N ARG A 476 -23.00 -19.87 -10.81
CA ARG A 476 -23.53 -20.88 -9.87
C ARG A 476 -22.47 -21.94 -9.54
N THR A 477 -22.62 -22.59 -8.38
CA THR A 477 -21.63 -23.54 -7.83
C THR A 477 -21.19 -24.61 -8.82
N ASP A 478 -22.14 -25.30 -9.48
CA ASP A 478 -21.87 -26.41 -10.41
C ASP A 478 -22.12 -26.04 -11.89
N SER A 479 -21.83 -24.79 -12.25
CA SER A 479 -22.04 -24.30 -13.61
C SER A 479 -20.82 -23.59 -14.17
N CYS A 480 -20.59 -23.80 -15.48
CA CYS A 480 -19.65 -22.99 -16.26
C CYS A 480 -20.33 -21.84 -17.02
N VAL A 481 -21.67 -21.72 -16.93
CA VAL A 481 -22.41 -20.64 -17.57
C VAL A 481 -22.09 -19.32 -16.86
N ILE A 482 -21.74 -18.31 -17.66
CA ILE A 482 -21.58 -16.93 -17.20
C ILE A 482 -22.92 -16.22 -17.39
N ALA A 483 -23.58 -15.91 -16.28
CA ALA A 483 -24.84 -15.18 -16.29
C ALA A 483 -24.63 -13.76 -16.86
N PRO A 484 -25.66 -13.12 -17.44
CA PRO A 484 -25.49 -11.79 -18.04
C PRO A 484 -25.39 -10.68 -16.97
N GLU A 485 -25.89 -10.94 -15.77
CA GLU A 485 -25.94 -10.04 -14.62
C GLU A 485 -25.87 -10.87 -13.33
N GLY A 486 -25.45 -10.26 -12.21
CA GLY A 486 -25.30 -10.94 -10.93
C GLY A 486 -26.61 -11.17 -10.15
N GLU A 487 -26.69 -12.23 -9.33
CA GLU A 487 -27.75 -12.45 -8.33
C GLU A 487 -27.20 -12.33 -6.89
N ASP A 488 -27.87 -11.58 -6.00
CA ASP A 488 -27.61 -11.62 -4.55
C ASP A 488 -28.11 -12.97 -3.96
N PRO A 489 -27.28 -13.73 -3.21
CA PRO A 489 -27.74 -14.89 -2.45
C PRO A 489 -28.90 -14.63 -1.45
N SER A 490 -29.23 -13.38 -1.11
CA SER A 490 -30.22 -13.03 -0.07
C SER A 490 -31.56 -12.45 -0.53
N GLY A 491 -31.79 -12.29 -1.85
CA GLY A 491 -33.13 -12.03 -2.38
C GLY A 491 -33.65 -10.60 -2.31
N ASN A 492 -32.81 -9.60 -1.99
CA ASN A 492 -33.12 -8.21 -2.27
C ASN A 492 -32.60 -7.85 -3.67
N ARG A 493 -33.54 -7.60 -4.60
CA ARG A 493 -33.28 -7.32 -6.01
C ARG A 493 -32.81 -5.88 -6.24
N GLU A 494 -31.66 -5.47 -5.72
CA GLU A 494 -31.02 -4.20 -6.14
C GLU A 494 -29.50 -4.32 -6.10
N HIS A 495 -28.87 -4.51 -7.26
CA HIS A 495 -27.46 -4.15 -7.47
C HIS A 495 -27.36 -3.34 -8.76
N PRO A 496 -26.88 -2.08 -8.70
CA PRO A 496 -26.38 -1.41 -9.88
C PRO A 496 -24.98 -1.98 -10.22
N SER A 497 -24.72 -2.24 -11.50
CA SER A 497 -23.43 -2.07 -12.21
C SER A 497 -22.54 -3.26 -12.65
N LEU A 498 -22.75 -4.53 -12.27
CA LEU A 498 -21.94 -5.66 -12.81
C LEU A 498 -22.71 -6.54 -13.79
N HIS A 499 -22.44 -6.36 -15.09
CA HIS A 499 -23.02 -7.15 -16.18
C HIS A 499 -21.91 -7.65 -17.11
N THR A 500 -21.95 -8.93 -17.47
CA THR A 500 -20.94 -9.63 -18.29
C THR A 500 -20.61 -8.91 -19.59
N ILE A 501 -21.61 -8.25 -20.18
CA ILE A 501 -21.45 -7.49 -21.43
C ILE A 501 -20.52 -6.29 -21.25
N GLY A 502 -20.69 -5.51 -20.17
CA GLY A 502 -19.83 -4.38 -19.86
C GLY A 502 -18.39 -4.81 -19.59
N ILE A 503 -18.21 -5.95 -18.90
CA ILE A 503 -16.90 -6.55 -18.65
C ILE A 503 -16.20 -6.91 -19.96
N VAL A 504 -16.88 -7.61 -20.88
CA VAL A 504 -16.30 -7.96 -22.18
C VAL A 504 -16.02 -6.72 -23.02
N ALA A 505 -16.91 -5.72 -22.99
CA ALA A 505 -16.70 -4.45 -23.68
C ALA A 505 -15.46 -3.71 -23.16
N THR A 506 -15.31 -3.57 -21.84
CA THR A 506 -14.14 -2.97 -21.18
C THR A 506 -12.87 -3.74 -21.55
N ALA A 507 -12.87 -5.07 -21.55
CA ALA A 507 -11.70 -5.86 -21.95
C ALA A 507 -11.27 -5.59 -23.40
N LEU A 508 -12.23 -5.51 -24.34
CA LEU A 508 -11.94 -5.22 -25.75
C LEU A 508 -11.42 -3.79 -25.95
N ARG A 509 -12.02 -2.79 -25.29
CA ARG A 509 -11.56 -1.39 -25.34
C ARG A 509 -10.18 -1.21 -24.69
N PHE A 510 -9.94 -1.88 -23.57
CA PHE A 510 -8.64 -1.86 -22.91
C PHE A 510 -7.56 -2.45 -23.81
N THR A 511 -7.84 -3.58 -24.47
CA THR A 511 -6.88 -4.19 -25.40
C THR A 511 -6.62 -3.32 -26.63
N GLU A 512 -7.64 -2.61 -27.13
CA GLU A 512 -7.48 -1.64 -28.20
C GLU A 512 -6.57 -0.46 -27.80
N ALA A 513 -6.77 0.07 -26.59
CA ALA A 513 -5.96 1.17 -26.06
C ALA A 513 -4.52 0.75 -25.71
N HIS A 514 -4.31 -0.53 -25.40
CA HIS A 514 -3.04 -1.11 -24.96
C HIS A 514 -2.64 -2.30 -25.85
N PRO A 515 -2.29 -2.06 -27.13
CA PRO A 515 -2.00 -3.13 -28.09
C PRO A 515 -0.70 -3.91 -27.79
N ASP A 516 0.09 -3.46 -26.81
CA ASP A 516 1.29 -4.10 -26.28
C ASP A 516 1.01 -5.09 -25.15
N LYS A 517 -0.20 -5.08 -24.57
CA LYS A 517 -0.58 -6.01 -23.51
C LYS A 517 -0.96 -7.38 -24.07
N GLN A 518 -0.52 -8.43 -23.39
CA GLN A 518 -0.83 -9.83 -23.70
C GLN A 518 -1.87 -10.40 -22.72
N VAL A 519 -2.80 -11.20 -23.22
CA VAL A 519 -3.99 -11.66 -22.49
C VAL A 519 -3.89 -13.14 -22.07
N LEU A 520 -4.43 -13.45 -20.88
CA LEU A 520 -4.80 -14.79 -20.42
C LEU A 520 -6.21 -14.74 -19.79
N VAL A 521 -7.06 -15.74 -20.07
CA VAL A 521 -8.33 -15.93 -19.35
C VAL A 521 -8.17 -17.04 -18.31
N ALA A 522 -8.31 -16.70 -17.03
CA ALA A 522 -8.10 -17.61 -15.90
C ALA A 522 -9.41 -17.94 -15.18
N GLY A 523 -9.74 -19.21 -15.02
CA GLY A 523 -10.94 -19.65 -14.29
C GLY A 523 -10.62 -20.24 -12.93
N HIS A 524 -11.52 -20.03 -11.96
CA HIS A 524 -11.36 -20.47 -10.57
C HIS A 524 -12.63 -21.17 -10.04
N CYS A 525 -12.45 -21.95 -8.97
CA CYS A 525 -13.52 -22.57 -8.19
C CYS A 525 -13.35 -22.30 -6.69
N ASP A 526 -14.44 -22.49 -5.93
CA ASP A 526 -14.36 -22.56 -4.48
C ASP A 526 -13.81 -23.91 -4.02
N THR A 527 -13.61 -24.08 -2.71
CA THR A 527 -12.97 -25.29 -2.15
C THR A 527 -13.96 -26.43 -1.92
N THR A 528 -15.16 -26.37 -2.51
CA THR A 528 -16.15 -27.46 -2.42
C THR A 528 -15.94 -28.47 -3.54
N GLY A 529 -15.90 -29.76 -3.19
CA GLY A 529 -15.68 -30.83 -4.16
C GLY A 529 -14.28 -31.39 -4.09
N ALA A 530 -13.89 -32.10 -5.15
CA ALA A 530 -12.54 -32.67 -5.28
C ALA A 530 -11.70 -31.77 -6.20
N VAL A 531 -10.40 -31.61 -5.89
CA VAL A 531 -9.44 -30.82 -6.68
C VAL A 531 -9.55 -31.09 -8.18
N GLU A 532 -9.64 -32.36 -8.60
CA GLU A 532 -9.71 -32.72 -10.03
C GLU A 532 -11.02 -32.30 -10.69
N TYR A 533 -12.11 -32.33 -9.92
CA TYR A 533 -13.42 -31.83 -10.36
C TYR A 533 -13.38 -30.31 -10.55
N ASN A 534 -12.81 -29.61 -9.57
CA ASN A 534 -12.67 -28.17 -9.55
C ASN A 534 -11.71 -27.69 -10.64
N GLN A 535 -10.66 -28.45 -10.94
CA GLN A 535 -9.79 -28.18 -12.08
C GLN A 535 -10.59 -28.22 -13.39
N THR A 536 -11.34 -29.30 -13.63
CA THR A 536 -12.17 -29.42 -14.84
C THR A 536 -13.22 -28.30 -14.93
N LEU A 537 -13.86 -27.93 -13.83
CA LEU A 537 -14.88 -26.88 -13.80
C LEU A 537 -14.27 -25.50 -14.07
N SER A 538 -13.12 -25.21 -13.46
CA SER A 538 -12.41 -23.94 -13.64
C SER A 538 -11.93 -23.75 -15.09
N GLU A 539 -11.46 -24.81 -15.75
CA GLU A 539 -11.12 -24.80 -17.18
C GLU A 539 -12.34 -24.52 -18.07
N GLN A 540 -13.49 -25.12 -17.73
CA GLN A 540 -14.73 -24.87 -18.48
C GLN A 540 -15.22 -23.43 -18.30
N ARG A 541 -15.12 -22.85 -17.10
CA ARG A 541 -15.43 -21.43 -16.85
C ARG A 541 -14.51 -20.51 -17.65
N ALA A 542 -13.20 -20.76 -17.61
CA ALA A 542 -12.22 -20.00 -18.38
C ALA A 542 -12.51 -20.05 -19.89
N ALA A 543 -12.87 -21.24 -20.40
CA ALA A 543 -13.21 -21.42 -21.80
C ALA A 543 -14.50 -20.69 -22.21
N VAL A 544 -15.52 -20.65 -21.34
CA VAL A 544 -16.74 -19.86 -21.60
C VAL A 544 -16.43 -18.36 -21.60
N GLY A 545 -15.62 -17.87 -20.66
CA GLY A 545 -15.16 -16.47 -20.65
C GLY A 545 -14.40 -16.09 -21.91
N LEU A 546 -13.48 -16.96 -22.36
CA LEU A 546 -12.74 -16.79 -23.61
C LEU A 546 -13.69 -16.81 -24.83
N ALA A 547 -14.70 -17.69 -24.82
CA ALA A 547 -15.66 -17.78 -25.91
C ALA A 547 -16.50 -16.51 -26.04
N LEU A 548 -16.90 -15.88 -24.93
CA LEU A 548 -17.58 -14.58 -24.95
C LEU A 548 -16.67 -13.45 -25.44
N LEU A 549 -15.41 -13.41 -24.96
CA LEU A 549 -14.43 -12.41 -25.37
C LEU A 549 -14.17 -12.46 -26.89
N LEU A 550 -13.96 -13.66 -27.44
CA LEU A 550 -13.57 -13.86 -28.83
C LEU A 550 -14.72 -14.12 -29.81
N GLY A 551 -15.97 -14.21 -29.35
CA GLY A 551 -17.10 -14.47 -30.24
C GLY A 551 -17.22 -15.95 -30.68
N GLN A 552 -16.74 -16.89 -29.87
CA GLN A 552 -16.66 -18.31 -30.23
C GLN A 552 -17.96 -19.07 -29.87
N ARG A 553 -18.99 -18.86 -30.69
CA ARG A 553 -20.33 -19.45 -30.52
C ARG A 553 -20.31 -20.96 -30.28
N ASP A 554 -19.55 -21.72 -31.06
CA ASP A 554 -19.56 -23.18 -30.99
C ASP A 554 -18.92 -23.71 -29.69
N GLU A 555 -17.88 -23.04 -29.18
CA GLU A 555 -17.29 -23.37 -27.88
C GLU A 555 -18.27 -23.07 -26.75
N PHE A 556 -18.89 -21.88 -26.76
CA PHE A 556 -19.92 -21.52 -25.78
C PHE A 556 -21.04 -22.57 -25.75
N VAL A 557 -21.57 -22.94 -26.92
CA VAL A 557 -22.63 -23.96 -27.04
C VAL A 557 -22.16 -25.30 -26.48
N THR A 558 -20.96 -25.73 -26.81
CA THR A 558 -20.42 -27.02 -26.36
C THR A 558 -20.26 -27.07 -24.84
N LYS A 559 -19.67 -26.04 -24.24
CA LYS A 559 -19.45 -25.96 -22.79
C LYS A 559 -20.76 -25.85 -22.01
N CYS A 560 -21.61 -24.88 -22.36
CA CYS A 560 -22.88 -24.65 -21.67
C CYS A 560 -23.85 -25.83 -21.84
N SER A 561 -23.87 -26.51 -22.99
CA SER A 561 -24.65 -27.74 -23.16
C SER A 561 -24.11 -28.88 -22.28
N GLY A 562 -22.80 -28.92 -22.04
CA GLY A 562 -22.14 -29.95 -21.24
C GLY A 562 -22.29 -29.76 -19.74
N ARG A 563 -22.33 -28.51 -19.24
CA ARG A 563 -22.43 -28.20 -17.81
C ARG A 563 -23.18 -26.90 -17.54
N HIS A 564 -24.43 -27.01 -17.09
CA HIS A 564 -25.28 -25.90 -16.65
C HIS A 564 -26.28 -26.37 -15.58
N CYS A 565 -26.84 -25.41 -14.86
CA CYS A 565 -28.01 -25.57 -13.99
C CYS A 565 -29.27 -25.01 -14.67
N VAL A 566 -30.44 -25.40 -14.18
CA VAL A 566 -31.72 -24.91 -14.74
C VAL A 566 -31.91 -23.43 -14.46
N ALA A 567 -31.46 -22.98 -13.30
CA ALA A 567 -31.49 -21.58 -12.91
C ALA A 567 -30.69 -20.68 -13.86
N ASP A 568 -29.59 -21.17 -14.46
CA ASP A 568 -28.75 -20.39 -15.38
C ASP A 568 -29.53 -19.90 -16.61
N TYR A 569 -30.17 -20.83 -17.31
CA TYR A 569 -30.91 -20.47 -18.52
C TYR A 569 -32.17 -19.67 -18.18
N LYS A 570 -32.79 -19.87 -17.01
CA LYS A 570 -33.91 -19.04 -16.56
C LYS A 570 -33.50 -17.59 -16.31
N GLN A 571 -32.34 -17.38 -15.73
CA GLN A 571 -31.80 -16.04 -15.54
C GLN A 571 -31.55 -15.35 -16.88
N ILE A 572 -30.96 -16.05 -17.85
CA ILE A 572 -30.77 -15.53 -19.22
C ILE A 572 -32.12 -15.18 -19.86
N LEU A 573 -33.13 -16.06 -19.73
CA LEU A 573 -34.47 -15.82 -20.27
C LEU A 573 -35.13 -14.59 -19.65
N SER A 574 -34.98 -14.39 -18.34
CA SER A 574 -35.44 -13.18 -17.66
C SER A 574 -34.71 -11.95 -18.21
N TRP A 575 -33.38 -12.01 -18.32
CA TRP A 575 -32.55 -10.93 -18.81
C TRP A 575 -32.88 -10.52 -20.25
N VAL A 576 -33.09 -11.46 -21.16
CA VAL A 576 -33.42 -11.17 -22.57
C VAL A 576 -34.70 -10.33 -22.71
N VAL A 577 -35.67 -10.46 -21.79
CA VAL A 577 -36.91 -9.65 -21.79
C VAL A 577 -36.63 -8.16 -21.52
N ARG A 578 -35.61 -7.85 -20.71
CA ARG A 578 -35.23 -6.48 -20.33
C ARG A 578 -34.10 -5.89 -21.16
N ALA A 579 -33.27 -6.73 -21.78
CA ALA A 579 -32.03 -6.31 -22.43
C ALA A 579 -32.20 -5.52 -23.73
N PHE A 580 -33.36 -5.62 -24.38
CA PHE A 580 -33.57 -5.08 -25.73
C PHE A 580 -34.82 -4.20 -25.81
N ASP A 581 -34.69 -3.07 -26.51
CA ASP A 581 -35.82 -2.19 -26.83
C ASP A 581 -36.89 -2.98 -27.63
N PRO A 582 -38.12 -3.13 -27.10
CA PRO A 582 -39.19 -3.86 -27.79
C PRO A 582 -39.53 -3.30 -29.17
N THR A 583 -39.23 -2.02 -29.44
CA THR A 583 -39.48 -1.36 -30.72
C THR A 583 -38.38 -1.63 -31.76
N ALA A 584 -37.21 -2.09 -31.33
CA ALA A 584 -36.11 -2.48 -32.20
C ALA A 584 -36.19 -3.94 -32.66
N LEU A 585 -37.08 -4.74 -32.07
CA LEU A 585 -37.31 -6.14 -32.41
C LEU A 585 -38.49 -6.34 -33.37
N VAL A 586 -38.49 -7.45 -34.10
CA VAL A 586 -39.65 -7.87 -34.92
C VAL A 586 -40.77 -8.37 -34.00
N VAL A 587 -40.41 -9.14 -32.97
CA VAL A 587 -41.31 -9.61 -31.92
C VAL A 587 -40.61 -9.41 -30.58
N PRO A 588 -41.19 -8.69 -29.61
CA PRO A 588 -40.60 -8.57 -28.28
C PRO A 588 -40.44 -9.94 -27.60
N PHE A 589 -39.38 -10.10 -26.80
CA PHE A 589 -39.23 -11.29 -25.97
C PHE A 589 -40.23 -11.26 -24.80
N ASP A 590 -41.08 -12.29 -24.69
CA ASP A 590 -42.02 -12.50 -23.58
C ASP A 590 -41.76 -13.89 -22.95
N CYS A 591 -40.50 -14.11 -22.56
CA CYS A 591 -39.99 -15.40 -22.09
C CYS A 591 -39.55 -15.37 -20.62
N ASP A 592 -40.05 -14.43 -19.81
CA ASP A 592 -39.72 -14.37 -18.39
C ASP A 592 -40.19 -15.65 -17.67
N PRO A 593 -39.29 -16.42 -17.04
CA PRO A 593 -39.66 -17.62 -16.30
C PRO A 593 -40.24 -17.33 -14.90
N GLY A 594 -40.20 -16.08 -14.44
CA GLY A 594 -40.64 -15.68 -13.12
C GLY A 594 -39.62 -16.02 -12.05
N VAL A 595 -39.82 -17.13 -11.33
CA VAL A 595 -38.89 -17.56 -10.28
C VAL A 595 -37.68 -18.22 -10.91
N ILE A 596 -36.48 -17.75 -10.56
CA ILE A 596 -35.21 -18.34 -10.97
C ILE A 596 -34.86 -19.43 -9.95
N ASP A 597 -35.17 -20.68 -10.30
CA ASP A 597 -34.93 -21.87 -9.49
C ASP A 597 -34.51 -23.05 -10.38
N ASP A 598 -34.06 -24.15 -9.78
CA ASP A 598 -33.64 -25.34 -10.52
C ASP A 598 -34.77 -26.29 -10.94
N VAL A 599 -36.02 -25.81 -11.02
CA VAL A 599 -37.17 -26.64 -11.41
C VAL A 599 -37.34 -26.66 -12.93
N ALA A 600 -36.85 -27.70 -13.61
CA ALA A 600 -36.82 -27.77 -15.09
C ALA A 600 -38.19 -27.53 -15.75
N TYR A 601 -39.27 -28.12 -15.21
CA TYR A 601 -40.61 -28.05 -15.80
C TYR A 601 -41.15 -26.61 -15.95
N THR A 602 -40.83 -25.72 -15.01
CA THR A 602 -41.29 -24.32 -15.07
C THR A 602 -40.56 -23.51 -16.14
N GLY A 603 -39.42 -23.99 -16.66
CA GLY A 603 -38.69 -23.37 -17.76
C GLY A 603 -39.18 -23.75 -19.17
N VAL A 604 -39.96 -24.84 -19.33
CA VAL A 604 -40.31 -25.38 -20.67
C VAL A 604 -41.09 -24.38 -21.53
N GLU A 605 -42.10 -23.73 -20.95
CA GLU A 605 -42.93 -22.76 -21.68
C GLU A 605 -42.18 -21.44 -21.96
N PRO A 606 -41.47 -20.84 -20.98
CA PRO A 606 -40.52 -19.75 -21.24
C PRO A 606 -39.53 -20.03 -22.38
N VAL A 607 -38.93 -21.23 -22.42
CA VAL A 607 -38.01 -21.64 -23.50
C VAL A 607 -38.72 -21.67 -24.86
N ARG A 608 -39.95 -22.18 -24.96
CA ARG A 608 -40.71 -22.15 -26.23
C ARG A 608 -40.95 -20.72 -26.71
N ARG A 609 -41.30 -19.81 -25.80
CA ARG A 609 -41.53 -18.40 -26.14
C ARG A 609 -40.25 -17.74 -26.62
N PHE A 610 -39.12 -18.02 -25.95
CA PHE A 610 -37.80 -17.57 -26.40
C PHE A 610 -37.44 -18.12 -27.79
N GLN A 611 -37.56 -19.42 -28.01
CA GLN A 611 -37.28 -20.04 -29.32
C GLN A 611 -38.11 -19.41 -30.44
N SER A 612 -39.41 -19.17 -30.19
CA SER A 612 -40.31 -18.52 -31.16
C SER A 612 -39.97 -17.06 -31.42
N ALA A 613 -39.66 -16.28 -30.36
CA ALA A 613 -39.27 -14.88 -30.49
C ALA A 613 -37.91 -14.75 -31.19
N TYR A 614 -36.94 -15.59 -30.83
CA TYR A 614 -35.63 -15.66 -31.49
C TYR A 614 -35.77 -15.96 -32.99
N ASN A 615 -36.55 -16.97 -33.38
CA ASN A 615 -36.78 -17.28 -34.80
C ASN A 615 -37.33 -16.06 -35.57
N SER A 616 -38.16 -15.25 -34.92
CA SER A 616 -38.72 -14.02 -35.51
C SER A 616 -37.68 -12.89 -35.60
N ASN A 617 -36.76 -12.82 -34.64
CA ASN A 617 -35.74 -11.78 -34.51
C ASN A 617 -34.37 -12.16 -35.09
N ILE A 618 -34.22 -13.34 -35.68
CA ILE A 618 -32.91 -13.90 -36.08
C ILE A 618 -32.10 -12.95 -36.98
N ALA A 619 -32.79 -12.19 -37.84
CA ALA A 619 -32.15 -11.20 -38.70
C ALA A 619 -31.67 -9.95 -37.93
N VAL A 620 -32.39 -9.53 -36.88
CA VAL A 620 -32.00 -8.39 -36.02
C VAL A 620 -30.80 -8.77 -35.16
N LEU A 621 -30.81 -10.00 -34.62
CA LEU A 621 -29.73 -10.52 -33.79
C LEU A 621 -28.50 -10.93 -34.60
N GLU A 622 -28.59 -10.97 -35.93
CA GLU A 622 -27.58 -11.49 -36.85
C GLU A 622 -27.20 -12.96 -36.60
N GLY A 623 -28.18 -13.76 -36.18
CA GLY A 623 -28.02 -15.20 -35.99
C GLY A 623 -27.89 -16.00 -37.29
N PRO A 624 -27.49 -17.28 -37.22
CA PRO A 624 -27.32 -18.14 -38.39
C PRO A 624 -28.65 -18.38 -39.13
N ALA A 625 -28.61 -18.50 -40.47
CA ALA A 625 -29.82 -18.73 -41.25
C ALA A 625 -30.50 -20.07 -40.93
N GLY A 626 -31.79 -20.02 -40.57
CA GLY A 626 -32.64 -21.19 -40.32
C GLY A 626 -33.39 -21.09 -38.99
N GLU A 627 -34.62 -21.60 -38.95
CA GLU A 627 -35.42 -21.62 -37.72
C GLU A 627 -35.01 -22.80 -36.83
N GLN A 628 -34.88 -22.55 -35.53
CA GLN A 628 -34.73 -23.62 -34.55
C GLN A 628 -36.09 -24.25 -34.21
N ALA A 629 -36.08 -25.47 -33.69
CA ALA A 629 -37.28 -26.13 -33.19
C ALA A 629 -37.86 -25.37 -31.98
N VAL A 630 -39.18 -25.22 -31.94
CA VAL A 630 -39.92 -24.65 -30.80
C VAL A 630 -40.47 -25.79 -29.94
N ASP A 631 -39.61 -26.43 -29.16
CA ASP A 631 -39.91 -27.63 -28.39
C ASP A 631 -39.89 -27.42 -26.86
N GLY A 632 -39.28 -26.32 -26.40
CA GLY A 632 -39.09 -26.01 -24.98
C GLY A 632 -37.88 -26.70 -24.37
N VAL A 633 -36.96 -27.20 -25.20
CA VAL A 633 -35.75 -27.91 -24.78
C VAL A 633 -34.54 -26.99 -24.91
N MET A 634 -33.72 -26.91 -23.85
CA MET A 634 -32.43 -26.23 -23.86
C MET A 634 -31.37 -27.07 -24.59
N GLY A 635 -31.53 -27.19 -25.91
CA GLY A 635 -30.59 -27.88 -26.80
C GLY A 635 -29.48 -26.95 -27.35
N PRO A 636 -28.52 -27.51 -28.12
CA PRO A 636 -27.42 -26.73 -28.69
C PRO A 636 -27.86 -25.52 -29.54
N ALA A 637 -28.96 -25.64 -30.28
CA ALA A 637 -29.51 -24.52 -31.06
C ALA A 637 -30.01 -23.38 -30.16
N THR A 638 -30.63 -23.70 -29.02
CA THR A 638 -31.14 -22.71 -28.07
C THR A 638 -30.01 -22.06 -27.27
N TRP A 639 -28.98 -22.81 -26.90
CA TRP A 639 -27.75 -22.21 -26.34
C TRP A 639 -27.05 -21.27 -27.33
N GLY A 640 -27.03 -21.63 -28.61
CA GLY A 640 -26.51 -20.76 -29.65
C GLY A 640 -27.34 -19.48 -29.80
N ALA A 641 -28.66 -19.59 -29.70
CA ALA A 641 -29.54 -18.44 -29.70
C ALA A 641 -29.33 -17.50 -28.49
N MET A 642 -29.02 -18.05 -27.31
CA MET A 642 -28.64 -17.23 -26.14
C MET A 642 -27.33 -16.49 -26.36
N PHE A 643 -26.34 -17.17 -26.97
CA PHE A 643 -25.08 -16.54 -27.35
C PHE A 643 -25.30 -15.38 -28.33
N ASP A 644 -26.16 -15.56 -29.34
CA ASP A 644 -26.47 -14.50 -30.30
C ASP A 644 -27.13 -13.29 -29.63
N CYS A 645 -27.90 -13.48 -28.54
CA CYS A 645 -28.38 -12.37 -27.71
C CYS A 645 -27.24 -11.64 -26.98
N TYR A 646 -26.26 -12.37 -26.43
CA TYR A 646 -25.09 -11.74 -25.80
C TYR A 646 -24.27 -10.95 -26.83
N GLU A 647 -24.06 -11.50 -28.03
CA GLU A 647 -23.37 -10.83 -29.14
C GLU A 647 -24.09 -9.55 -29.58
N HIS A 648 -25.42 -9.60 -29.68
CA HIS A 648 -26.21 -8.42 -30.01
C HIS A 648 -26.09 -7.35 -28.93
N ALA A 649 -26.21 -7.73 -27.66
CA ALA A 649 -26.08 -6.79 -26.54
C ALA A 649 -24.66 -6.19 -26.45
N LEU A 650 -23.61 -6.97 -26.72
CA LEU A 650 -22.23 -6.46 -26.76
C LEU A 650 -22.02 -5.42 -27.86
N ARG A 651 -22.62 -5.62 -29.04
CA ARG A 651 -22.57 -4.62 -30.12
C ARG A 651 -23.28 -3.33 -29.75
N LEU A 652 -24.39 -3.42 -29.01
CA LEU A 652 -25.09 -2.25 -28.50
C LEU A 652 -24.24 -1.53 -27.43
N GLU A 653 -23.68 -2.25 -26.46
CA GLU A 653 -22.83 -1.65 -25.40
C GLU A 653 -21.57 -0.96 -25.96
N LEU A 654 -20.98 -1.51 -27.02
CA LEU A 654 -19.81 -0.92 -27.67
C LEU A 654 -20.15 0.14 -28.71
N GLU A 655 -21.43 0.24 -29.10
CA GLU A 655 -21.93 1.02 -30.24
C GLU A 655 -21.22 0.71 -31.57
N VAL A 656 -20.99 -0.57 -31.86
CA VAL A 656 -20.26 -1.02 -33.07
C VAL A 656 -21.06 -2.02 -33.90
N ASP A 657 -20.75 -2.09 -35.20
CA ASP A 657 -21.23 -3.16 -36.06
C ASP A 657 -20.42 -4.46 -35.90
N ALA A 658 -20.89 -5.54 -36.52
CA ALA A 658 -20.22 -6.84 -36.44
C ALA A 658 -18.81 -6.86 -37.05
N GLY A 659 -18.53 -6.02 -38.04
CA GLY A 659 -17.22 -5.92 -38.67
C GLY A 659 -16.20 -5.26 -37.73
N GLU A 660 -16.61 -4.20 -37.06
CA GLU A 660 -15.77 -3.50 -36.09
C GLU A 660 -15.57 -4.31 -34.80
N LEU A 661 -16.61 -5.01 -34.31
CA LEU A 661 -16.45 -5.96 -33.20
C LEU A 661 -15.44 -7.08 -33.56
N ALA A 662 -15.49 -7.60 -34.79
CA ALA A 662 -14.51 -8.58 -35.26
C ALA A 662 -13.08 -8.00 -35.32
N ARG A 663 -12.93 -6.70 -35.65
CA ARG A 663 -11.64 -6.00 -35.62
C ARG A 663 -11.09 -5.89 -34.20
N LEU A 664 -11.91 -5.51 -33.22
CA LEU A 664 -11.52 -5.42 -31.82
C LEU A 664 -11.02 -6.78 -31.29
N ARG A 665 -11.75 -7.86 -31.60
CA ARG A 665 -11.35 -9.23 -31.24
C ARG A 665 -10.06 -9.68 -31.90
N ALA A 666 -9.84 -9.30 -33.16
CA ALA A 666 -8.61 -9.61 -33.87
C ALA A 666 -7.38 -8.87 -33.32
N ALA A 667 -7.57 -7.79 -32.55
CA ALA A 667 -6.50 -7.07 -31.88
C ALA A 667 -6.04 -7.73 -30.56
N VAL A 668 -6.80 -8.71 -30.03
CA VAL A 668 -6.44 -9.41 -28.80
C VAL A 668 -5.20 -10.27 -29.02
N GLN A 669 -4.13 -9.93 -28.32
CA GLN A 669 -2.88 -10.70 -28.31
C GLN A 669 -2.83 -11.58 -27.08
N PHE A 670 -2.60 -12.87 -27.26
CA PHE A 670 -2.46 -13.80 -26.14
C PHE A 670 -1.00 -13.94 -25.73
N VAL A 671 -0.79 -14.24 -24.45
CA VAL A 671 0.54 -14.61 -23.94
C VAL A 671 1.08 -15.85 -24.68
N ASP A 672 0.20 -16.84 -24.85
CA ASP A 672 0.47 -18.10 -25.51
C ASP A 672 -0.78 -18.54 -26.29
N ASP A 673 -0.59 -18.93 -27.55
CA ASP A 673 -1.66 -19.46 -28.41
C ASP A 673 -2.14 -20.85 -27.98
N GLU A 674 -1.28 -21.65 -27.33
CA GLU A 674 -1.66 -22.98 -26.81
C GLU A 674 -2.46 -22.86 -25.50
N HIS A 675 -2.21 -21.81 -24.71
CA HIS A 675 -2.78 -21.63 -23.38
C HIS A 675 -3.57 -20.31 -23.24
N ARG A 676 -4.43 -20.01 -24.22
CA ARG A 676 -5.27 -18.79 -24.21
C ARG A 676 -6.21 -18.68 -23.00
N SER A 677 -6.58 -19.82 -22.43
CA SER A 677 -7.33 -19.91 -21.18
C SER A 677 -6.84 -21.06 -20.32
N LEU A 678 -6.80 -20.87 -19.00
CA LEU A 678 -6.40 -21.89 -18.02
C LEU A 678 -7.37 -21.96 -16.84
N GLY A 679 -7.54 -23.15 -16.28
CA GLY A 679 -8.23 -23.36 -15.00
C GLY A 679 -7.24 -23.49 -13.86
N PHE A 680 -7.57 -22.91 -12.71
CA PHE A 680 -6.73 -22.91 -11.50
C PHE A 680 -7.36 -23.64 -10.31
N SER A 681 -8.45 -24.37 -10.55
CA SER A 681 -9.15 -25.16 -9.54
C SER A 681 -9.48 -24.32 -8.30
N GLU A 682 -9.31 -24.92 -7.11
CA GLU A 682 -9.47 -24.34 -5.78
C GLU A 682 -8.13 -23.89 -5.16
N HIS A 683 -7.07 -23.75 -5.97
CA HIS A 683 -5.72 -23.53 -5.46
C HIS A 683 -5.42 -22.11 -5.04
N HIS A 684 -6.13 -21.13 -5.63
CA HIS A 684 -5.92 -19.71 -5.36
C HIS A 684 -7.14 -19.00 -4.76
N PRO A 685 -7.50 -19.36 -3.50
CA PRO A 685 -8.24 -18.59 -2.54
C PRO A 685 -8.31 -17.10 -2.73
N VAL A 686 -9.46 -16.44 -2.78
CA VAL A 686 -9.53 -15.01 -2.42
C VAL A 686 -10.35 -14.78 -1.15
N ASP A 687 -11.22 -15.71 -0.82
CA ASP A 687 -12.06 -15.70 0.38
C ASP A 687 -11.88 -17.01 1.18
N ASN A 688 -11.90 -16.88 2.52
CA ASN A 688 -11.71 -17.96 3.49
C ASN A 688 -10.46 -18.83 3.17
N LEU A 689 -9.34 -18.14 2.92
CA LEU A 689 -8.03 -18.70 2.63
C LEU A 689 -7.64 -19.86 3.57
N GLY A 690 -7.27 -21.01 2.99
CA GLY A 690 -6.82 -22.19 3.74
C GLY A 690 -7.93 -23.08 4.32
N ARG A 691 -9.20 -22.76 4.04
CA ARG A 691 -10.35 -23.55 4.49
C ARG A 691 -10.82 -24.52 3.40
N GLU A 692 -10.73 -25.80 3.71
CA GLU A 692 -11.27 -26.88 2.89
C GLU A 692 -12.80 -26.95 2.94
N ASN A 693 -13.43 -27.40 1.84
CA ASN A 693 -14.88 -27.61 1.74
C ASN A 693 -15.71 -26.36 2.10
N PHE A 694 -15.25 -25.21 1.63
CA PHE A 694 -15.89 -23.92 1.85
C PHE A 694 -16.57 -23.41 0.58
N ALA A 695 -17.89 -23.33 0.64
CA ALA A 695 -18.68 -22.71 -0.41
C ALA A 695 -18.50 -21.19 -0.31
N SER A 696 -17.70 -20.63 -1.21
CA SER A 696 -17.48 -19.19 -1.34
C SER A 696 -18.00 -18.74 -2.67
N GLN A 697 -18.81 -17.69 -2.68
CA GLN A 697 -19.16 -17.06 -3.95
C GLN A 697 -17.89 -16.45 -4.57
N ALA A 698 -17.17 -15.58 -3.86
CA ALA A 698 -15.99 -14.86 -4.37
C ALA A 698 -14.89 -15.74 -4.99
N ASN A 699 -14.73 -16.99 -4.52
CA ASN A 699 -13.76 -17.92 -5.12
C ASN A 699 -14.16 -18.43 -6.52
N ARG A 700 -15.43 -18.38 -6.90
CA ARG A 700 -15.94 -18.83 -8.21
C ARG A 700 -15.93 -17.69 -9.23
N ARG A 701 -14.77 -17.40 -9.80
CA ARG A 701 -14.58 -16.25 -10.70
C ARG A 701 -13.85 -16.63 -11.99
N VAL A 702 -13.96 -15.75 -12.99
CA VAL A 702 -13.08 -15.75 -14.16
C VAL A 702 -12.36 -14.41 -14.21
N GLU A 703 -11.05 -14.42 -14.40
CA GLU A 703 -10.21 -13.23 -14.51
C GLU A 703 -9.70 -13.11 -15.94
N ILE A 704 -9.83 -11.93 -16.54
CA ILE A 704 -9.11 -11.55 -17.76
C ILE A 704 -7.87 -10.81 -17.32
N LEU A 705 -6.70 -11.39 -17.56
CA LEU A 705 -5.41 -10.89 -17.12
C LEU A 705 -4.64 -10.28 -18.29
N PHE A 706 -4.08 -9.10 -18.09
CA PHE A 706 -3.30 -8.34 -19.07
C PHE A 706 -1.87 -8.13 -18.55
N PHE A 707 -0.89 -8.64 -19.29
CA PHE A 707 0.54 -8.59 -18.96
C PHE A 707 1.27 -7.66 -19.91
N ASP A 708 2.27 -6.94 -19.42
CA ASP A 708 3.19 -6.21 -20.29
C ASP A 708 4.06 -7.16 -21.13
N GLU A 709 4.44 -6.71 -22.32
CA GLU A 709 5.35 -7.45 -23.19
C GLU A 709 6.66 -7.76 -22.46
N GLY A 710 7.03 -9.04 -22.40
CA GLY A 710 8.22 -9.51 -21.68
C GLY A 710 8.03 -9.72 -20.17
N GLU A 711 6.87 -9.36 -19.62
CA GLU A 711 6.50 -9.64 -18.23
C GLU A 711 5.58 -10.85 -18.09
N ALA A 712 5.16 -11.46 -19.20
CA ALA A 712 4.29 -12.64 -19.24
C ALA A 712 4.79 -13.82 -18.36
N PRO A 713 3.86 -14.57 -17.74
CA PRO A 713 4.19 -15.72 -16.91
C PRO A 713 4.47 -16.99 -17.73
N ASP A 714 5.11 -17.99 -17.12
CA ASP A 714 5.24 -19.33 -17.70
C ASP A 714 3.91 -20.11 -17.65
N LEU A 715 3.18 -20.08 -18.77
CA LEU A 715 1.88 -20.74 -18.90
C LEU A 715 1.98 -22.27 -19.05
N GLY A 716 3.08 -22.80 -19.58
CA GLY A 716 3.30 -24.24 -19.64
C GLY A 716 3.44 -24.84 -18.24
N LEU A 717 4.16 -24.15 -17.37
CA LEU A 717 4.25 -24.51 -15.95
C LEU A 717 2.91 -24.33 -15.23
N SER A 718 2.21 -23.22 -15.50
CA SER A 718 0.90 -22.94 -14.89
C SER A 718 -0.16 -23.96 -15.30
N ALA A 719 -0.11 -24.49 -16.52
CA ALA A 719 -1.00 -25.56 -16.98
C ALA A 719 -0.65 -26.91 -16.34
N ALA A 720 0.65 -27.22 -16.21
CA ALA A 720 1.11 -28.49 -15.65
C ALA A 720 0.95 -28.59 -14.13
N ALA A 721 1.00 -27.44 -13.44
CA ALA A 721 0.86 -27.34 -11.99
C ALA A 721 0.14 -26.02 -11.62
N PRO A 722 -1.20 -25.95 -11.76
CA PRO A 722 -1.97 -24.73 -11.53
C PRO A 722 -1.81 -24.14 -10.14
N GLU A 723 -1.67 -24.99 -9.12
CA GLU A 723 -1.36 -24.62 -7.74
C GLU A 723 -0.01 -23.91 -7.58
N MET A 724 0.85 -24.04 -8.59
CA MET A 724 2.21 -23.52 -8.60
C MET A 724 2.40 -22.33 -9.56
N SER A 725 1.30 -21.75 -10.04
CA SER A 725 1.29 -20.61 -10.98
C SER A 725 1.84 -19.34 -10.35
N GLU A 726 2.86 -18.76 -10.98
CA GLU A 726 3.50 -17.53 -10.49
C GLU A 726 2.62 -16.29 -10.56
N ILE A 727 1.52 -16.34 -11.31
CA ILE A 727 0.49 -15.29 -11.35
C ILE A 727 -0.12 -15.09 -9.95
N TYR A 728 -0.25 -16.17 -9.18
CA TYR A 728 -0.92 -16.21 -7.88
C TYR A 728 0.05 -16.44 -6.72
N LEU A 729 1.32 -16.77 -6.99
CA LEU A 729 2.32 -16.86 -5.93
C LEU A 729 2.65 -15.45 -5.38
N PRO A 730 2.84 -15.31 -4.06
CA PRO A 730 3.06 -14.01 -3.44
C PRO A 730 4.31 -13.31 -3.95
N GLY A 731 4.21 -11.98 -4.08
CA GLY A 731 5.34 -11.13 -4.45
C GLY A 731 5.84 -11.29 -5.89
N ARG A 732 5.11 -11.97 -6.78
CA ARG A 732 5.48 -12.17 -8.20
C ARG A 732 4.81 -11.24 -9.19
N TYR A 733 3.58 -10.82 -8.91
CA TYR A 733 2.88 -9.76 -9.64
C TYR A 733 2.18 -8.83 -8.68
N GLN A 734 2.29 -7.53 -8.93
CA GLN A 734 1.35 -6.55 -8.39
C GLN A 734 0.08 -6.59 -9.24
N ARG A 735 -1.08 -6.64 -8.58
CA ARG A 735 -2.38 -6.76 -9.24
C ARG A 735 -3.07 -5.41 -9.27
N ARG A 736 -3.48 -4.98 -10.46
CA ARG A 736 -4.28 -3.78 -10.65
C ARG A 736 -5.64 -4.17 -11.20
N VAL A 737 -6.71 -3.94 -10.44
CA VAL A 737 -8.08 -4.24 -10.89
C VAL A 737 -8.58 -3.10 -11.78
N LEU A 738 -9.09 -3.44 -12.96
CA LEU A 738 -9.81 -2.53 -13.84
C LEU A 738 -11.26 -2.42 -13.38
N ASP A 739 -11.77 -1.19 -13.35
CA ASP A 739 -13.19 -0.97 -13.11
C ASP A 739 -13.99 -1.51 -14.31
N PRO A 740 -14.92 -2.46 -14.09
CA PRO A 740 -15.75 -3.02 -15.15
C PRO A 740 -16.64 -1.99 -15.85
N ALA A 741 -16.84 -0.82 -15.25
CA ALA A 741 -17.58 0.31 -15.81
C ALA A 741 -16.70 1.34 -16.55
N LEU A 742 -15.42 1.08 -16.83
CA LEU A 742 -14.54 2.00 -17.58
C LEU A 742 -15.05 2.35 -19.00
N SER A 743 -16.02 1.62 -19.54
CA SER A 743 -16.76 2.04 -20.74
C SER A 743 -17.73 3.21 -20.51
N ARG A 744 -17.94 3.65 -19.25
CA ARG A 744 -18.90 4.66 -18.81
C ARG A 744 -18.19 5.74 -17.97
N ASN A 745 -18.34 7.01 -18.36
CA ASN A 745 -17.97 8.17 -17.56
C ASN A 745 -18.76 8.21 -16.23
N VAL A 746 -18.15 8.73 -15.16
CA VAL A 746 -18.83 8.95 -13.88
C VAL A 746 -19.08 10.45 -13.70
N VAL A 747 -20.33 10.83 -13.41
CA VAL A 747 -20.72 12.21 -13.14
C VAL A 747 -21.41 12.29 -11.78
N ALA A 748 -20.89 13.14 -10.90
CA ALA A 748 -21.55 13.47 -9.63
C ALA A 748 -22.36 14.76 -9.78
N LEU A 749 -23.64 14.73 -9.41
CA LEU A 749 -24.53 15.88 -9.42
C LEU A 749 -24.99 16.20 -8.00
N ARG A 750 -24.81 17.44 -7.55
CA ARG A 750 -25.46 17.94 -6.34
C ARG A 750 -26.85 18.47 -6.70
N LEU A 751 -27.89 17.76 -6.28
CA LEU A 751 -29.28 18.12 -6.49
C LEU A 751 -29.70 19.15 -5.44
N CYS A 752 -30.02 20.36 -5.90
CA CYS A 752 -30.27 21.51 -5.04
C CYS A 752 -31.69 22.05 -5.16
N THR A 753 -32.09 22.84 -4.16
CA THR A 753 -33.26 23.71 -4.18
C THR A 753 -33.06 24.88 -5.14
N GLN A 754 -34.11 25.69 -5.36
CA GLN A 754 -34.00 26.93 -6.14
C GLN A 754 -32.98 27.92 -5.55
N GLN A 755 -32.72 27.85 -4.24
CA GLN A 755 -31.75 28.70 -3.54
C GLN A 755 -30.31 28.16 -3.63
N GLY A 756 -30.12 26.96 -4.18
CA GLY A 756 -28.83 26.30 -4.30
C GLY A 756 -28.40 25.53 -3.05
N ASP A 757 -29.34 25.24 -2.13
CA ASP A 757 -29.09 24.38 -0.97
C ASP A 757 -29.24 22.90 -1.37
N PRO A 758 -28.40 21.98 -0.89
CA PRO A 758 -28.51 20.56 -1.21
C PRO A 758 -29.81 19.95 -0.69
N ILE A 759 -30.36 18.96 -1.40
CA ILE A 759 -31.58 18.22 -1.02
C ILE A 759 -31.20 16.78 -0.65
N PRO A 760 -31.08 16.45 0.64
CA PRO A 760 -30.84 15.09 1.10
C PRO A 760 -31.96 14.14 0.67
N GLY A 761 -31.62 12.96 0.14
CA GLY A 761 -32.63 11.99 -0.29
C GLY A 761 -33.46 12.43 -1.50
N ALA A 762 -32.96 13.38 -2.31
CA ALA A 762 -33.65 13.83 -3.51
C ALA A 762 -33.89 12.65 -4.46
N ARG A 763 -35.17 12.39 -4.79
CA ARG A 763 -35.50 11.39 -5.80
C ARG A 763 -35.31 12.00 -7.17
N TYR A 764 -34.59 11.29 -8.02
CA TYR A 764 -34.27 11.77 -9.36
C TYR A 764 -34.59 10.73 -10.44
N THR A 765 -34.82 11.24 -11.65
CA THR A 765 -34.95 10.49 -12.89
C THR A 765 -33.96 11.08 -13.89
N VAL A 766 -33.09 10.25 -14.45
CA VAL A 766 -32.14 10.64 -15.50
C VAL A 766 -32.61 10.05 -16.81
N THR A 767 -32.64 10.88 -17.85
CA THR A 767 -33.00 10.52 -19.22
C THR A 767 -31.82 10.76 -20.14
N MET A 768 -31.30 9.70 -20.74
CA MET A 768 -30.18 9.70 -21.69
C MET A 768 -30.67 9.10 -23.01
N GLY A 769 -31.12 9.95 -23.94
CA GLY A 769 -31.76 9.45 -25.17
C GLY A 769 -33.05 8.67 -24.88
N ARG A 770 -32.99 7.33 -24.95
CA ARG A 770 -34.12 6.42 -24.63
C ARG A 770 -34.01 5.78 -23.25
N ASP A 771 -32.84 5.84 -22.63
CA ASP A 771 -32.61 5.23 -21.33
C ASP A 771 -33.13 6.15 -20.23
N VAL A 772 -33.89 5.56 -19.31
CA VAL A 772 -34.46 6.25 -18.16
C VAL A 772 -34.07 5.48 -16.91
N SER A 773 -33.29 6.11 -16.03
CA SER A 773 -32.89 5.55 -14.74
C SER A 773 -33.41 6.41 -13.60
N THR A 774 -33.81 5.80 -12.49
CA THR A 774 -34.27 6.53 -11.29
C THR A 774 -33.38 6.22 -10.10
N GLY A 775 -33.20 7.17 -9.19
CA GLY A 775 -32.42 6.97 -7.98
C GLY A 775 -32.77 7.95 -6.87
N GLU A 776 -32.04 7.85 -5.76
CA GLU A 776 -32.14 8.73 -4.60
C GLU A 776 -30.73 9.27 -4.28
N ALA A 777 -30.64 10.58 -4.03
CA ALA A 777 -29.39 11.24 -3.67
C ALA A 777 -29.02 10.97 -2.19
N ASP A 778 -27.74 11.12 -1.85
CA ASP A 778 -27.25 10.91 -0.49
C ASP A 778 -27.65 12.03 0.50
N ASP A 779 -27.09 11.99 1.71
CA ASP A 779 -27.34 12.97 2.77
C ASP A 779 -26.82 14.39 2.44
N GLU A 780 -25.93 14.52 1.45
CA GLU A 780 -25.43 15.78 0.92
C GLU A 780 -26.14 16.21 -0.38
N GLY A 781 -27.17 15.46 -0.78
CA GLY A 781 -27.90 15.67 -2.03
C GLY A 781 -27.09 15.32 -3.27
N ILE A 782 -26.06 14.47 -3.16
CA ILE A 782 -25.25 14.01 -4.29
C ILE A 782 -25.89 12.78 -4.94
N ALA A 783 -26.07 12.85 -6.26
CA ALA A 783 -26.40 11.74 -7.14
C ALA A 783 -25.17 11.37 -7.97
N VAL A 784 -24.69 10.13 -7.84
CA VAL A 784 -23.58 9.60 -8.65
C VAL A 784 -24.16 8.82 -9.83
N LEU A 785 -23.83 9.24 -11.04
CA LEU A 785 -24.37 8.72 -12.29
C LEU A 785 -23.25 8.08 -13.13
N HIS A 786 -23.53 6.93 -13.71
CA HIS A 786 -22.68 6.28 -14.70
C HIS A 786 -23.28 6.54 -16.09
N ILE A 787 -22.61 7.36 -16.88
CA ILE A 787 -23.03 7.77 -18.22
C ILE A 787 -22.10 7.17 -19.27
N PRO A 788 -22.59 6.64 -20.39
CA PRO A 788 -21.70 6.18 -21.47
C PRO A 788 -20.75 7.28 -21.97
N SER A 789 -19.56 6.90 -22.44
CA SER A 789 -18.47 7.82 -22.79
C SER A 789 -18.80 8.85 -23.89
N GLU A 790 -19.79 8.53 -24.71
CA GLU A 790 -20.27 9.25 -25.89
C GLU A 790 -21.44 10.21 -25.59
N VAL A 791 -22.01 10.16 -24.38
CA VAL A 791 -23.13 11.03 -23.99
C VAL A 791 -22.63 12.46 -23.76
N ALA A 792 -22.89 13.34 -24.73
CA ALA A 792 -22.54 14.75 -24.65
C ALA A 792 -23.43 15.55 -23.68
N SER A 793 -24.71 15.13 -23.52
CA SER A 793 -25.64 15.71 -22.55
C SER A 793 -26.73 14.71 -22.13
N PHE A 794 -27.33 14.94 -20.96
CA PHE A 794 -28.47 14.18 -20.47
C PHE A 794 -29.43 15.06 -19.67
N VAL A 795 -30.68 14.63 -19.51
CA VAL A 795 -31.68 15.36 -18.71
C VAL A 795 -31.83 14.70 -17.34
N VAL A 796 -31.81 15.47 -16.27
CA VAL A 796 -32.14 15.02 -14.92
C VAL A 796 -33.35 15.78 -14.40
N ASP A 797 -34.34 15.03 -13.94
CA ASP A 797 -35.48 15.50 -13.18
C ASP A 797 -35.30 15.13 -11.71
N TRP A 798 -35.56 16.01 -10.76
CA TRP A 798 -35.53 15.67 -9.34
C TRP A 798 -36.60 16.37 -8.52
N ILE A 799 -36.94 15.75 -7.39
CA ILE A 799 -38.02 16.19 -6.50
C ILE A 799 -37.50 16.26 -5.07
N ASP A 800 -37.85 17.35 -4.38
CA ASP A 800 -37.64 17.47 -2.93
C ASP A 800 -38.63 16.57 -2.17
N PRO A 801 -38.16 15.57 -1.40
CA PRO A 801 -39.03 14.68 -0.63
C PRO A 801 -39.71 15.38 0.56
N ALA A 802 -39.25 16.56 0.98
CA ALA A 802 -39.74 17.31 2.14
C ALA A 802 -39.76 18.84 1.91
N PRO A 803 -40.55 19.35 0.94
CA PRO A 803 -40.53 20.77 0.57
C PRO A 803 -40.96 21.66 1.73
N ALA A 804 -40.18 22.73 1.98
CA ALA A 804 -40.36 23.63 3.12
C ALA A 804 -41.72 24.36 3.14
N ASP A 805 -42.41 24.46 2.01
CA ASP A 805 -43.71 25.13 1.83
C ASP A 805 -44.88 24.17 1.56
N GLY A 806 -44.63 22.85 1.56
CA GLY A 806 -45.64 21.82 1.35
C GLY A 806 -46.10 21.62 -0.11
N ALA A 807 -45.45 22.26 -1.08
CA ALA A 807 -45.65 22.02 -2.50
C ALA A 807 -44.48 21.22 -3.07
N THR A 808 -44.75 20.07 -3.72
CA THR A 808 -43.70 19.30 -4.40
C THR A 808 -43.13 20.14 -5.55
N ALA A 809 -41.89 20.61 -5.39
CA ALA A 809 -41.16 21.26 -6.47
C ALA A 809 -40.47 20.17 -7.31
N GLU A 810 -40.88 20.05 -8.57
CA GLU A 810 -40.19 19.25 -9.59
C GLU A 810 -39.21 20.17 -10.32
N PHE A 811 -37.96 19.73 -10.40
CA PHE A 811 -36.89 20.43 -11.09
C PHE A 811 -36.42 19.60 -12.27
N THR A 812 -36.03 20.25 -13.36
CA THR A 812 -35.48 19.61 -14.57
C THR A 812 -34.24 20.38 -15.01
N ARG A 813 -33.19 19.66 -15.39
CA ARG A 813 -31.96 20.24 -15.93
C ARG A 813 -31.38 19.35 -17.03
N GLU A 814 -30.99 19.96 -18.15
CA GLU A 814 -30.05 19.32 -19.08
C GLU A 814 -28.62 19.56 -18.58
N VAL A 815 -27.87 18.49 -18.39
CA VAL A 815 -26.47 18.49 -17.95
C VAL A 815 -25.60 18.22 -19.16
N LEU A 816 -24.62 19.10 -19.38
CA LEU A 816 -23.62 19.00 -20.45
C LEU A 816 -22.34 18.37 -19.89
N VAL A 817 -21.85 17.31 -20.53
CA VAL A 817 -20.76 16.44 -20.04
C VAL A 817 -19.42 16.77 -20.68
N ASP A 818 -19.43 17.21 -21.93
CA ASP A 818 -18.21 17.60 -22.65
C ASP A 818 -17.71 18.97 -22.15
N LEU A 819 -16.70 18.93 -21.28
CA LEU A 819 -16.17 20.06 -20.52
C LEU A 819 -14.67 20.29 -20.78
N ASP A 820 -14.29 20.25 -22.06
CA ASP A 820 -12.95 20.56 -22.60
C ASP A 820 -12.39 21.95 -22.16
N GLU A 821 -11.31 22.44 -22.75
CA GLU A 821 -10.77 23.77 -22.43
C GLU A 821 -11.36 24.89 -23.31
N GLY A 822 -11.45 26.10 -22.74
CA GLY A 822 -11.76 27.34 -23.49
C GLY A 822 -13.14 27.91 -23.21
N ASP A 823 -13.52 28.93 -23.99
CA ASP A 823 -14.74 29.72 -23.80
C ASP A 823 -16.02 28.88 -23.85
N GLU A 824 -16.09 27.92 -24.78
CA GLU A 824 -17.24 27.03 -24.94
C GLU A 824 -17.44 26.15 -23.70
N ALA A 825 -16.35 25.68 -23.09
CA ALA A 825 -16.45 24.85 -21.91
C ALA A 825 -16.79 25.64 -20.65
N ASP A 826 -16.31 26.89 -20.52
CA ASP A 826 -16.73 27.79 -19.46
C ASP A 826 -18.23 28.14 -19.59
N HIS A 827 -18.73 28.26 -20.84
CA HIS A 827 -20.14 28.49 -21.14
C HIS A 827 -21.02 27.30 -20.71
N ARG A 828 -20.57 26.06 -20.97
CA ARG A 828 -21.25 24.83 -20.54
C ARG A 828 -21.27 24.67 -19.03
N ARG A 829 -20.15 24.93 -18.33
CA ARG A 829 -20.09 24.92 -16.85
C ARG A 829 -21.09 25.89 -16.23
N LEU A 830 -21.16 27.12 -16.74
CA LEU A 830 -22.15 28.12 -16.29
C LEU A 830 -23.58 27.68 -16.60
N THR A 831 -23.81 27.03 -17.74
CA THR A 831 -25.13 26.47 -18.09
C THR A 831 -25.55 25.37 -17.10
N ASN A 832 -24.65 24.46 -16.76
CA ASN A 832 -24.87 23.41 -15.75
C ASN A 832 -25.20 24.01 -14.37
N LEU A 833 -24.53 25.10 -13.99
CA LEU A 833 -24.79 25.86 -12.76
C LEU A 833 -26.09 26.68 -12.78
N GLY A 834 -26.79 26.76 -13.93
CA GLY A 834 -28.08 27.42 -14.07
C GLY A 834 -28.06 28.83 -14.65
N TYR A 835 -26.92 29.31 -15.17
CA TYR A 835 -26.84 30.59 -15.89
C TYR A 835 -27.21 30.39 -17.37
N LEU A 836 -28.44 30.73 -17.74
CA LEU A 836 -29.03 30.35 -19.03
C LEU A 836 -28.93 31.43 -20.13
N GLN A 837 -27.96 32.35 -20.04
CA GLN A 837 -27.80 33.40 -21.03
C GLN A 837 -27.11 32.89 -22.30
N ASP A 838 -27.42 33.50 -23.44
CA ASP A 838 -26.98 33.06 -24.77
C ASP A 838 -25.47 33.22 -25.01
N THR A 839 -24.78 34.05 -24.23
CA THR A 839 -23.34 34.29 -24.38
C THR A 839 -22.58 34.16 -23.07
N LEU A 840 -21.35 33.66 -23.14
CA LEU A 840 -20.44 33.54 -21.99
C LEU A 840 -20.26 34.88 -21.24
N GLY A 841 -20.18 35.99 -21.98
CA GLY A 841 -20.03 37.32 -21.38
C GLY A 841 -21.25 37.73 -20.54
N GLU A 842 -22.45 37.35 -20.95
CA GLU A 842 -23.68 37.62 -20.19
C GLU A 842 -23.81 36.71 -18.97
N GLN A 843 -23.47 35.43 -19.10
CA GLN A 843 -23.44 34.49 -17.96
C GLN A 843 -22.42 34.94 -16.89
N LEU A 844 -21.22 35.36 -17.31
CA LEU A 844 -20.22 35.90 -16.39
C LEU A 844 -20.65 37.22 -15.75
N ALA A 845 -21.42 38.05 -16.45
CA ALA A 845 -21.98 39.27 -15.88
C ALA A 845 -23.05 38.97 -14.81
N GLU A 846 -23.88 37.94 -15.04
CA GLU A 846 -24.88 37.46 -14.08
C GLU A 846 -24.22 36.82 -12.86
N PHE A 847 -23.26 35.92 -13.06
CA PHE A 847 -22.44 35.33 -12.00
C PHE A 847 -21.75 36.41 -11.15
N ARG A 848 -21.14 37.41 -11.80
CA ARG A 848 -20.51 38.57 -11.14
C ARG A 848 -21.52 39.32 -10.27
N ALA A 849 -22.74 39.51 -10.75
CA ALA A 849 -23.78 40.22 -10.03
C ALA A 849 -24.28 39.42 -8.81
N GLU A 850 -24.49 38.11 -8.96
CA GLU A 850 -24.94 37.23 -7.88
C GLU A 850 -23.97 37.24 -6.68
N PHE A 851 -22.67 37.09 -6.95
CA PHE A 851 -21.66 37.04 -5.89
C PHE A 851 -21.07 38.40 -5.51
N GLY A 852 -21.59 39.50 -6.08
CA GLY A 852 -21.16 40.87 -5.77
C GLY A 852 -19.68 41.10 -6.06
N ARG A 853 -19.16 40.59 -7.18
CA ARG A 853 -17.76 40.76 -7.58
C ARG A 853 -17.57 42.14 -8.24
N PRO A 854 -16.58 42.96 -7.83
CA PRO A 854 -16.38 44.29 -8.40
C PRO A 854 -15.96 44.21 -9.87
N SER A 855 -16.21 45.27 -10.64
CA SER A 855 -15.84 45.34 -12.08
C SER A 855 -14.33 45.26 -12.34
N SER A 856 -13.50 45.38 -11.29
CA SER A 856 -12.06 45.19 -11.35
C SER A 856 -11.64 43.71 -11.44
N VAL A 857 -12.48 42.76 -11.04
CA VAL A 857 -12.22 41.32 -11.22
C VAL A 857 -12.33 41.02 -12.70
N SER A 858 -11.30 40.42 -13.27
CA SER A 858 -11.28 40.04 -14.69
C SER A 858 -12.17 38.83 -14.94
N ASP A 859 -12.64 38.67 -16.19
CA ASP A 859 -13.41 37.49 -16.58
C ASP A 859 -12.58 36.20 -16.45
N ALA A 860 -11.25 36.28 -16.56
CA ALA A 860 -10.35 35.16 -16.31
C ALA A 860 -10.41 34.69 -14.84
N GLU A 861 -10.45 35.62 -13.89
CA GLU A 861 -10.59 35.30 -12.47
C GLU A 861 -11.97 34.71 -12.14
N LEU A 862 -13.04 35.24 -12.76
CA LEU A 862 -14.38 34.67 -12.60
C LEU A 862 -14.47 33.25 -13.13
N ARG A 863 -13.83 32.94 -14.26
CA ARG A 863 -13.79 31.58 -14.82
C ARG A 863 -13.08 30.59 -13.89
N VAL A 864 -12.06 31.02 -13.16
CA VAL A 864 -11.41 30.19 -12.14
C VAL A 864 -12.39 29.87 -11.01
N GLU A 865 -13.15 30.86 -10.52
CA GLU A 865 -14.19 30.63 -9.51
C GLU A 865 -15.31 29.71 -10.01
N VAL A 866 -15.74 29.87 -11.27
CA VAL A 866 -16.74 29.00 -11.90
C VAL A 866 -16.26 27.55 -11.94
N ARG A 867 -15.02 27.30 -12.38
CA ARG A 867 -14.44 25.96 -12.42
C ARG A 867 -14.30 25.37 -11.02
N HIS A 868 -13.85 26.16 -10.05
CA HIS A 868 -13.74 25.72 -8.66
C HIS A 868 -15.10 25.32 -8.07
N TRP A 869 -16.17 26.04 -8.39
CA TRP A 869 -17.51 25.67 -7.95
C TRP A 869 -18.09 24.48 -8.70
N HIS A 870 -18.00 24.47 -10.04
CA HIS A 870 -18.57 23.41 -10.86
C HIS A 870 -17.82 22.09 -10.65
N ASP A 871 -16.49 22.11 -10.72
CA ASP A 871 -15.65 20.90 -10.68
C ASP A 871 -15.30 20.50 -9.24
N GLY A 872 -15.17 21.46 -8.33
CA GLY A 872 -14.80 21.23 -6.92
C GLY A 872 -15.97 21.29 -5.92
N GLY A 873 -17.18 21.67 -6.36
CA GLY A 873 -18.38 21.69 -5.52
C GLY A 873 -18.45 22.82 -4.47
N GLU A 874 -17.47 23.71 -4.40
CA GLU A 874 -17.43 24.80 -3.42
C GLU A 874 -18.12 26.06 -3.95
N ARG A 875 -19.34 26.35 -3.46
CA ARG A 875 -20.09 27.55 -3.86
C ARG A 875 -19.36 28.83 -3.42
N PRO A 876 -19.13 29.81 -4.33
CA PRO A 876 -18.47 31.06 -3.98
C PRO A 876 -19.28 31.83 -2.93
N GLN A 877 -18.59 32.46 -1.99
CA GLN A 877 -19.25 33.32 -1.01
C GLN A 877 -19.49 34.71 -1.61
N PRO A 878 -20.67 35.33 -1.37
CA PRO A 878 -20.92 36.70 -1.76
C PRO A 878 -19.91 37.64 -1.07
N THR A 879 -19.35 38.61 -1.82
CA THR A 879 -18.48 39.62 -1.21
C THR A 879 -19.34 40.43 -0.22
N GLN A 880 -19.04 40.38 1.08
CA GLN A 880 -19.69 41.27 2.05
C GLN A 880 -19.33 42.71 1.68
N VAL A 881 -20.28 43.44 1.08
CA VAL A 881 -20.19 44.88 0.97
C VAL A 881 -20.28 45.40 2.41
N ALA A 882 -19.15 45.87 2.96
CA ALA A 882 -19.16 46.59 4.22
C ALA A 882 -20.14 47.77 4.08
N ALA A 883 -21.24 47.72 4.84
CA ALA A 883 -22.25 48.75 4.89
C ALA A 883 -21.70 50.07 5.47
#